data_AF-A0A8J0UVQ2-F1
#
_entry.id   AF-A0A8J0UVQ2-F1
#
_cell.length_a   1.000
_cell.length_b   1.000
_cell.length_c   1.000
_cell.angle_alpha   90.00
_cell.angle_beta   90.00
_cell.angle_gamma   90.00
#
_symmetry.space_group_name_H-M   'P 1'
#
loop_
_entity.id
_entity.type
_entity.pdbx_description
1 polymer ?
#
loop_
_entity_poly.entity_id
_entity_poly.type
_entity_poly.pdbx_seq_one_letter_code
_entity_poly.pdbx_strand_id
1 'polypeptide(L)'
;MMFVSSLIVTFLYLQGATPARPGDENIGCDDYLGSEVLDKCGVCGGDNTACKVVSGVFKHVLTKVGYHKVVEIPEGATKINVTEMTKSNNYLALRSRSGRSIINGNWAIDRPGRYEGGGTLFTYKRPNEISSTAGESFLAEGPTSEALDVYMIHQQPNPGIHYEYVIPAANAISHQLPLHRRPAEPFNGQLEEEASDPTEKRDSYSELDTESFPGRHPGRYPSHQPDNQVLPLQPPRQSRDFNWKQVGSTECSATCGKGSRYPVFHCVNRNTHEETADVFCDSSTKPSAEEEPCNLFPCPAFWDIGEWSECSKTCGLGMQHRQILCRHIYANRTLTVQPHRCQSLEKPETTSTCQLKICSEWQIRTDWTPCSVPCGVGQKTRDVKCISNIGDVVDDEECNMKLRPDDIENCDMGPCAKSWFLTEWSDRCSAECGEGVRTRSVVCMSNHVSSLPLEGCGNQRPPETTACNNGPCEGKVEWFTGSWSQCSVECGTGTQQRDVICIKKAAEGFNVVKPNECSYLERPPNQQSCHLKSCGAKWFYTDWSTCSKSCEGGFRIREVRCLADDMSHSDKCDQELKPEDTESCNTQDCMPEIDENCKDKYYNCNVVVQARLCVYAYYKTACCASCLRAASRQSGFLGRR
;
A
#
# COMPACT_ATOMS: atom_id res chain seq x y z
N MET A 1 33.64 23.79 -38.24
CA MET A 1 34.71 22.77 -38.35
C MET A 1 34.03 21.41 -38.17
N MET A 2 33.48 20.75 -39.20
CA MET A 2 34.10 20.12 -40.38
C MET A 2 35.29 19.22 -40.03
N PHE A 3 35.08 17.90 -40.08
CA PHE A 3 35.92 16.79 -40.60
C PHE A 3 35.02 15.52 -40.53
N VAL A 4 34.44 14.96 -41.61
CA VAL A 4 35.03 14.09 -42.68
C VAL A 4 35.56 12.77 -42.06
N SER A 5 35.24 11.54 -42.46
CA SER A 5 34.90 10.97 -43.78
C SER A 5 34.26 9.57 -43.66
N SER A 6 33.62 9.16 -44.75
CA SER A 6 33.02 7.86 -45.07
C SER A 6 34.01 6.69 -45.20
N LEU A 7 33.52 5.44 -45.08
CA LEU A 7 34.00 4.29 -45.86
C LEU A 7 32.89 3.21 -45.98
N ILE A 8 32.52 2.93 -47.23
CA ILE A 8 31.70 1.82 -47.70
C ILE A 8 32.64 0.66 -48.04
N VAL A 9 32.42 -0.56 -47.55
CA VAL A 9 32.77 -1.81 -48.24
C VAL A 9 31.76 -2.91 -47.92
N THR A 10 31.33 -3.54 -49.00
CA THR A 10 30.36 -4.61 -49.23
C THR A 10 30.88 -6.02 -48.83
N PHE A 11 29.96 -7.02 -48.86
CA PHE A 11 30.18 -8.48 -49.00
C PHE A 11 30.56 -9.31 -47.73
N LEU A 12 29.60 -10.09 -47.18
CA LEU A 12 29.34 -11.50 -47.56
C LEU A 12 28.35 -12.19 -46.60
N TYR A 13 27.38 -12.87 -47.22
CA TYR A 13 26.59 -13.96 -46.69
C TYR A 13 27.48 -15.07 -46.11
N LEU A 14 27.18 -15.54 -44.89
CA LEU A 14 27.44 -16.92 -44.51
C LEU A 14 26.41 -17.37 -43.46
N GLN A 15 25.68 -18.40 -43.85
CA GLN A 15 24.64 -19.10 -43.11
C GLN A 15 25.22 -19.72 -41.84
N GLY A 16 24.64 -19.39 -40.69
CA GLY A 16 24.76 -20.19 -39.47
C GLY A 16 23.77 -21.34 -39.53
N ALA A 17 24.25 -22.50 -39.94
CA ALA A 17 23.53 -23.77 -39.82
C ALA A 17 23.30 -24.10 -38.34
N THR A 18 22.05 -24.35 -37.96
CA THR A 18 21.68 -24.99 -36.70
C THR A 18 21.55 -26.50 -36.93
N PRO A 19 22.00 -27.36 -36.00
CA PRO A 19 21.94 -28.80 -36.20
C PRO A 19 20.49 -29.30 -36.04
N ALA A 20 20.02 -30.00 -37.07
CA ALA A 20 18.76 -30.74 -37.07
C ALA A 20 18.76 -31.84 -36.00
N ARG A 21 17.70 -31.91 -35.20
CA ARG A 21 17.34 -33.09 -34.41
C ARG A 21 16.51 -34.05 -35.29
N PRO A 22 16.60 -35.38 -35.09
CA PRO A 22 15.96 -36.35 -35.97
C PRO A 22 14.43 -36.32 -35.81
N GLY A 23 13.74 -36.56 -36.93
CA GLY A 23 12.31 -36.35 -37.11
C GLY A 23 11.44 -37.29 -36.27
N ASP A 24 10.40 -36.70 -35.67
CA ASP A 24 9.14 -37.37 -35.38
C ASP A 24 8.42 -37.57 -36.72
N GLU A 25 8.28 -38.81 -37.17
CA GLU A 25 7.31 -39.15 -38.22
C GLU A 25 5.91 -39.05 -37.59
N ASN A 26 5.10 -38.10 -38.08
CA ASN A 26 3.73 -37.91 -37.62
C ASN A 26 2.82 -39.04 -38.14
N ILE A 27 1.95 -39.55 -37.26
CA ILE A 27 0.87 -40.47 -37.60
C ILE A 27 -0.13 -39.74 -38.51
N GLY A 28 -0.41 -40.29 -39.69
CA GLY A 28 -1.46 -39.82 -40.60
C GLY A 28 -2.86 -40.05 -40.03
N CYS A 29 -3.90 -39.45 -40.62
CA CYS A 29 -5.26 -39.55 -40.05
C CYS A 29 -5.97 -40.89 -40.24
N ASP A 30 -5.27 -41.88 -40.74
CA ASP A 30 -5.64 -43.28 -40.90
C ASP A 30 -4.83 -44.22 -39.98
N ASP A 31 -4.15 -43.70 -38.97
CA ASP A 31 -3.26 -44.42 -38.04
C ASP A 31 -2.00 -45.05 -38.67
N TYR A 32 -1.64 -44.69 -39.92
CA TYR A 32 -0.40 -45.12 -40.57
C TYR A 32 0.67 -44.00 -40.59
N LEU A 33 1.92 -44.36 -40.28
CA LEU A 33 3.07 -43.44 -40.34
C LEU A 33 3.34 -43.02 -41.78
N GLY A 34 3.29 -41.71 -42.06
CA GLY A 34 3.55 -41.13 -43.39
C GLY A 34 2.34 -41.07 -44.33
N SER A 35 1.12 -41.28 -43.83
CA SER A 35 -0.11 -41.21 -44.63
C SER A 35 -0.73 -39.80 -44.72
N GLU A 36 -1.82 -39.68 -45.48
CA GLU A 36 -2.55 -38.46 -45.80
C GLU A 36 -2.85 -37.60 -44.57
N VAL A 37 -2.79 -36.29 -44.75
CA VAL A 37 -2.91 -35.29 -43.68
C VAL A 37 -4.38 -34.83 -43.60
N LEU A 38 -4.86 -34.58 -42.37
CA LEU A 38 -6.18 -33.98 -42.18
C LEU A 38 -6.24 -32.64 -42.90
N ASP A 39 -7.28 -32.51 -43.72
CA ASP A 39 -7.63 -31.25 -44.32
C ASP A 39 -8.11 -30.23 -43.26
N LYS A 40 -8.19 -28.92 -43.58
CA LYS A 40 -8.62 -27.89 -42.59
C LYS A 40 -10.00 -28.19 -42.01
N CYS A 41 -10.85 -28.88 -42.75
CA CYS A 41 -12.17 -29.36 -42.35
C CYS A 41 -12.16 -30.60 -41.43
N GLY A 42 -10.99 -31.20 -41.16
CA GLY A 42 -10.88 -32.44 -40.38
C GLY A 42 -11.21 -33.71 -41.17
N VAL A 43 -11.18 -33.65 -42.51
CA VAL A 43 -11.38 -34.80 -43.40
C VAL A 43 -10.02 -35.32 -43.84
N CYS A 44 -9.74 -36.60 -43.64
CA CYS A 44 -8.48 -37.19 -44.11
C CYS A 44 -8.47 -37.25 -45.65
N GLY A 45 -7.46 -36.69 -46.30
CA GLY A 45 -7.38 -36.62 -47.77
C GLY A 45 -8.38 -35.64 -48.43
N GLY A 46 -9.00 -34.75 -47.66
CA GLY A 46 -10.01 -33.79 -48.14
C GLY A 46 -9.46 -32.62 -48.97
N ASP A 47 -10.32 -31.96 -49.74
CA ASP A 47 -9.98 -30.88 -50.69
C ASP A 47 -10.36 -29.46 -50.22
N ASN A 48 -10.58 -29.26 -48.92
CA ASN A 48 -11.07 -28.03 -48.26
C ASN A 48 -12.51 -27.61 -48.62
N THR A 49 -13.29 -28.44 -49.31
CA THR A 49 -14.65 -28.07 -49.73
C THR A 49 -15.75 -28.40 -48.72
N ALA A 50 -15.48 -29.30 -47.76
CA ALA A 50 -16.46 -29.79 -46.79
C ALA A 50 -16.87 -28.77 -45.70
N CYS A 51 -16.10 -27.69 -45.55
CA CYS A 51 -16.28 -26.67 -44.53
C CYS A 51 -15.86 -25.29 -45.04
N LYS A 52 -16.34 -24.24 -44.37
CA LYS A 52 -15.92 -22.87 -44.61
C LYS A 52 -15.01 -22.41 -43.47
N VAL A 53 -13.76 -22.09 -43.79
CA VAL A 53 -12.85 -21.42 -42.85
C VAL A 53 -13.15 -19.92 -42.85
N VAL A 54 -13.46 -19.38 -41.68
CA VAL A 54 -13.68 -17.94 -41.47
C VAL A 54 -12.51 -17.41 -40.66
N SER A 55 -11.74 -16.48 -41.24
CA SER A 55 -10.63 -15.81 -40.57
C SER A 55 -10.70 -14.31 -40.81
N GLY A 56 -10.28 -13.52 -39.82
CA GLY A 56 -10.26 -12.07 -39.91
C GLY A 56 -9.41 -11.43 -38.82
N VAL A 57 -9.20 -10.12 -38.97
CA VAL A 57 -8.46 -9.31 -38.00
C VAL A 57 -9.28 -8.07 -37.64
N PHE A 58 -9.55 -7.90 -36.35
CA PHE A 58 -10.25 -6.74 -35.81
C PHE A 58 -9.23 -5.69 -35.34
N LYS A 59 -9.16 -4.55 -36.05
CA LYS A 59 -8.26 -3.42 -35.78
C LYS A 59 -9.00 -2.07 -35.68
N HIS A 60 -10.27 -2.09 -35.31
CA HIS A 60 -11.05 -0.85 -35.20
C HIS A 60 -10.47 0.06 -34.12
N VAL A 61 -10.37 1.35 -34.46
CA VAL A 61 -9.97 2.40 -33.51
C VAL A 61 -11.16 2.67 -32.61
N LEU A 62 -11.05 2.25 -31.36
CA LEU A 62 -12.07 2.45 -30.34
C LEU A 62 -11.61 3.60 -29.44
N THR A 63 -12.56 4.44 -29.05
CA THR A 63 -12.30 5.63 -28.22
C THR A 63 -12.99 5.55 -26.86
N LYS A 64 -13.85 4.56 -26.65
CA LYS A 64 -14.63 4.36 -25.42
C LYS A 64 -14.17 3.09 -24.72
N VAL A 65 -13.92 3.16 -23.42
CA VAL A 65 -13.64 1.98 -22.58
C VAL A 65 -14.93 1.15 -22.45
N GLY A 66 -14.83 -0.17 -22.56
CA GLY A 66 -15.98 -1.08 -22.45
C GLY A 66 -15.89 -2.31 -23.34
N TYR A 67 -16.98 -3.08 -23.39
CA TYR A 67 -17.11 -4.28 -24.23
C TYR A 67 -17.42 -3.89 -25.67
N HIS A 68 -16.51 -4.21 -26.58
CA HIS A 68 -16.71 -4.01 -28.03
C HIS A 68 -16.77 -5.35 -28.72
N LYS A 69 -17.85 -5.61 -29.48
CA LYS A 69 -18.04 -6.87 -30.20
C LYS A 69 -17.01 -6.97 -31.33
N VAL A 70 -16.25 -8.06 -31.34
CA VAL A 70 -15.20 -8.38 -32.31
C VAL A 70 -15.78 -9.20 -33.45
N VAL A 71 -16.39 -10.34 -33.13
CA VAL A 71 -16.99 -11.27 -34.09
C VAL A 71 -18.05 -12.14 -33.41
N GLU A 72 -19.02 -12.62 -34.18
CA GLU A 72 -19.97 -13.65 -33.76
C GLU A 72 -19.53 -15.00 -34.33
N ILE A 73 -19.39 -16.00 -33.48
CA ILE A 73 -19.06 -17.39 -33.84
C ILE A 73 -20.38 -18.18 -33.84
N PRO A 74 -20.82 -18.72 -34.99
CA PRO A 74 -22.11 -19.40 -35.10
C PRO A 74 -22.09 -20.77 -34.42
N GLU A 75 -23.28 -21.35 -34.27
CA GLU A 75 -23.47 -22.75 -33.84
C GLU A 75 -22.88 -23.72 -34.88
N GLY A 76 -22.25 -24.78 -34.38
CA GLY A 76 -21.56 -25.80 -35.18
C GLY A 76 -20.11 -25.46 -35.52
N ALA A 77 -19.59 -24.32 -35.05
CA ALA A 77 -18.23 -23.90 -35.34
C ALA A 77 -17.19 -24.78 -34.60
N THR A 78 -16.13 -25.16 -35.30
CA THR A 78 -15.01 -25.97 -34.81
C THR A 78 -13.68 -25.24 -35.01
N LYS A 79 -12.61 -25.75 -34.37
CA LYS A 79 -11.25 -25.19 -34.44
C LYS A 79 -11.21 -23.66 -34.23
N ILE A 80 -11.89 -23.22 -33.18
CA ILE A 80 -11.99 -21.80 -32.82
C ILE A 80 -10.67 -21.35 -32.22
N ASN A 81 -10.12 -20.28 -32.77
CA ASN A 81 -8.90 -19.65 -32.31
C ASN A 81 -9.07 -18.13 -32.35
N VAL A 82 -9.04 -17.49 -31.19
CA VAL A 82 -9.05 -16.03 -31.08
C VAL A 82 -7.82 -15.62 -30.29
N THR A 83 -6.96 -14.85 -30.95
CA THR A 83 -5.64 -14.45 -30.44
C THR A 83 -5.44 -12.96 -30.63
N GLU A 84 -5.01 -12.30 -29.57
CA GLU A 84 -4.49 -10.95 -29.66
C GLU A 84 -3.10 -10.97 -30.31
N MET A 85 -2.88 -10.15 -31.34
CA MET A 85 -1.67 -10.19 -32.16
C MET A 85 -0.41 -9.79 -31.39
N THR A 86 -0.52 -8.83 -30.47
CA THR A 86 0.56 -8.43 -29.56
C THR A 86 -0.04 -8.11 -28.21
N LYS A 87 0.68 -8.43 -27.13
CA LYS A 87 0.25 -8.12 -25.75
C LYS A 87 -0.28 -6.69 -25.63
N SER A 88 -1.46 -6.55 -25.07
CA SER A 88 -2.03 -5.26 -24.70
C SER A 88 -2.73 -5.33 -23.33
N ASN A 89 -3.16 -4.18 -22.80
CA ASN A 89 -3.99 -4.11 -21.59
C ASN A 89 -5.48 -4.37 -21.88
N ASN A 90 -5.83 -4.72 -23.13
CA ASN A 90 -7.18 -5.15 -23.47
C ASN A 90 -7.38 -6.61 -23.05
N TYR A 91 -8.65 -6.98 -22.82
CA TYR A 91 -9.01 -8.34 -22.45
C TYR A 91 -10.02 -8.92 -23.44
N LEU A 92 -9.83 -10.16 -23.84
CA LEU A 92 -10.76 -10.90 -24.69
C LEU A 92 -11.86 -11.48 -23.82
N ALA A 93 -13.11 -11.23 -24.17
CA ALA A 93 -14.26 -11.76 -23.48
C ALA A 93 -15.12 -12.60 -24.42
N LEU A 94 -15.76 -13.62 -23.87
CA LEU A 94 -16.63 -14.53 -24.60
C LEU A 94 -17.97 -14.60 -23.89
N ARG A 95 -19.04 -14.37 -24.65
CA ARG A 95 -20.41 -14.39 -24.13
C ARG A 95 -21.28 -15.26 -25.03
N SER A 96 -22.12 -16.09 -24.44
CA SER A 96 -23.19 -16.76 -25.18
C SER A 96 -24.21 -15.74 -25.66
N ARG A 97 -24.88 -16.03 -26.79
CA ARG A 97 -26.00 -15.23 -27.30
C ARG A 97 -27.15 -15.07 -26.30
N SER A 98 -27.29 -16.01 -25.35
CA SER A 98 -28.24 -15.91 -24.23
C SER A 98 -27.89 -14.80 -23.22
N GLY A 99 -26.71 -14.18 -23.35
CA GLY A 99 -26.22 -13.15 -22.45
C GLY A 99 -25.40 -13.70 -21.27
N ARG A 100 -25.16 -15.01 -21.21
CA ARG A 100 -24.27 -15.62 -20.21
C ARG A 100 -22.81 -15.41 -20.57
N SER A 101 -22.03 -14.81 -19.69
CA SER A 101 -20.58 -14.66 -19.88
C SER A 101 -19.85 -15.96 -19.58
N ILE A 102 -18.93 -16.36 -20.45
CA ILE A 102 -18.14 -17.59 -20.36
C ILE A 102 -16.70 -17.26 -19.97
N ILE A 103 -16.12 -16.23 -20.59
CA ILE A 103 -14.77 -15.72 -20.29
C ILE A 103 -14.83 -14.20 -20.16
N ASN A 104 -14.21 -13.66 -19.12
CA ASN A 104 -14.06 -12.23 -18.83
C ASN A 104 -15.40 -11.46 -18.85
N GLY A 105 -16.37 -11.95 -18.07
CA GLY A 105 -17.72 -11.39 -17.95
C GLY A 105 -17.90 -10.39 -16.81
N ASN A 106 -18.90 -9.50 -16.92
CA ASN A 106 -19.31 -8.58 -15.84
C ASN A 106 -18.15 -7.74 -15.26
N TRP A 107 -17.20 -7.33 -16.12
CA TRP A 107 -15.98 -6.62 -15.74
C TRP A 107 -15.04 -7.41 -14.81
N ALA A 108 -15.32 -8.69 -14.56
CA ALA A 108 -14.43 -9.60 -13.86
C ALA A 108 -13.47 -10.28 -14.85
N ILE A 109 -12.21 -10.41 -14.45
CA ILE A 109 -11.17 -11.03 -15.26
C ILE A 109 -10.88 -12.44 -14.75
N ASP A 110 -11.15 -13.40 -15.62
CA ASP A 110 -11.01 -14.82 -15.39
C ASP A 110 -9.53 -15.23 -15.37
N ARG A 111 -9.21 -16.28 -14.61
CA ARG A 111 -7.84 -16.83 -14.56
C ARG A 111 -7.57 -17.69 -15.80
N PRO A 112 -6.32 -17.80 -16.29
CA PRO A 112 -6.00 -18.76 -17.35
C PRO A 112 -6.43 -20.18 -16.95
N GLY A 113 -7.15 -20.88 -17.83
CA GLY A 113 -7.84 -22.10 -17.46
C GLY A 113 -8.73 -22.67 -18.57
N ARG A 114 -9.55 -23.66 -18.22
CA ARG A 114 -10.52 -24.28 -19.12
C ARG A 114 -11.94 -23.87 -18.70
N TYR A 115 -12.74 -23.42 -19.66
CA TYR A 115 -14.05 -22.82 -19.46
C TYR A 115 -15.09 -23.53 -20.32
N GLU A 116 -16.14 -24.04 -19.70
CA GLU A 116 -17.25 -24.69 -20.41
C GLU A 116 -18.28 -23.66 -20.86
N GLY A 117 -18.56 -23.62 -22.16
CA GLY A 117 -19.56 -22.72 -22.70
C GLY A 117 -19.82 -22.94 -24.18
N GLY A 118 -21.04 -22.63 -24.61
CA GLY A 118 -21.46 -22.86 -25.99
C GLY A 118 -21.30 -24.31 -26.45
N GLY A 119 -21.48 -25.30 -25.56
CA GLY A 119 -21.38 -26.73 -25.90
C GLY A 119 -19.97 -27.27 -26.10
N THR A 120 -18.93 -26.46 -25.87
CA THR A 120 -17.53 -26.89 -26.01
C THR A 120 -16.67 -26.36 -24.86
N LEU A 121 -15.40 -26.76 -24.84
CA LEU A 121 -14.43 -26.40 -23.81
C LEU A 121 -13.42 -25.40 -24.36
N PHE A 122 -13.46 -24.18 -23.84
CA PHE A 122 -12.52 -23.12 -24.19
C PHE A 122 -11.29 -23.17 -23.29
N THR A 123 -10.11 -23.25 -23.89
CA THR A 123 -8.84 -23.07 -23.19
C THR A 123 -8.42 -21.62 -23.30
N TYR A 124 -8.49 -20.91 -22.19
CA TYR A 124 -8.13 -19.51 -22.07
C TYR A 124 -6.70 -19.36 -21.53
N LYS A 125 -5.86 -18.63 -22.26
CA LYS A 125 -4.44 -18.45 -21.96
C LYS A 125 -4.09 -16.97 -21.91
N ARG A 126 -3.47 -16.56 -20.81
CA ARG A 126 -2.81 -15.25 -20.68
C ARG A 126 -1.36 -15.46 -20.25
N PRO A 127 -0.39 -15.27 -21.18
CA PRO A 127 1.04 -15.39 -20.87
C PRO A 127 1.49 -14.40 -19.79
N ASN A 128 2.42 -14.81 -18.92
CA ASN A 128 2.94 -13.98 -17.83
C ASN A 128 3.82 -12.82 -18.35
N GLU A 129 3.80 -11.71 -17.63
CA GLU A 129 4.39 -10.43 -18.06
C GLU A 129 5.90 -10.41 -18.29
N ILE A 130 6.63 -11.40 -17.76
CA ILE A 130 8.10 -11.42 -17.71
C ILE A 130 8.70 -12.21 -18.88
N SER A 131 7.96 -13.15 -19.49
CA SER A 131 8.56 -14.17 -20.39
C SER A 131 8.02 -14.20 -21.82
N SER A 132 6.97 -13.43 -22.17
CA SER A 132 6.38 -13.48 -23.50
C SER A 132 5.75 -12.17 -23.98
N THR A 133 5.90 -11.89 -25.27
CA THR A 133 5.19 -10.82 -26.00
C THR A 133 3.87 -11.30 -26.61
N ALA A 134 3.55 -12.60 -26.48
CA ALA A 134 2.33 -13.19 -26.99
C ALA A 134 1.10 -12.59 -26.29
N GLY A 135 0.09 -12.22 -27.08
CA GLY A 135 -1.16 -11.67 -26.58
C GLY A 135 -2.06 -12.72 -25.92
N GLU A 136 -3.15 -12.24 -25.35
CA GLU A 136 -4.19 -13.08 -24.78
C GLU A 136 -4.86 -13.96 -25.86
N SER A 137 -5.28 -15.18 -25.49
CA SER A 137 -5.98 -16.05 -26.44
C SER A 137 -6.98 -16.99 -25.77
N PHE A 138 -8.02 -17.35 -26.52
CA PHE A 138 -8.84 -18.51 -26.19
C PHE A 138 -9.02 -19.41 -27.42
N LEU A 139 -8.96 -20.71 -27.18
CA LEU A 139 -9.04 -21.75 -28.21
C LEU A 139 -10.08 -22.82 -27.82
N ALA A 140 -10.81 -23.36 -28.79
CA ALA A 140 -11.72 -24.48 -28.58
C ALA A 140 -11.78 -25.39 -29.82
N GLU A 141 -11.87 -26.69 -29.60
CA GLU A 141 -12.02 -27.66 -30.69
C GLU A 141 -13.42 -27.61 -31.33
N GLY A 142 -14.45 -27.22 -30.55
CA GLY A 142 -15.86 -27.27 -30.98
C GLY A 142 -16.44 -28.70 -30.91
N PRO A 143 -17.59 -28.96 -31.57
CA PRO A 143 -18.48 -27.99 -32.19
C PRO A 143 -19.21 -27.13 -31.14
N THR A 144 -19.51 -25.88 -31.48
CA THR A 144 -20.37 -25.05 -30.63
C THR A 144 -21.84 -25.49 -30.73
N SER A 145 -22.57 -25.49 -29.62
CA SER A 145 -24.02 -25.80 -29.57
C SER A 145 -24.91 -24.55 -29.63
N GLU A 146 -24.33 -23.37 -29.60
CA GLU A 146 -25.03 -22.09 -29.70
C GLU A 146 -24.08 -21.03 -30.29
N ALA A 147 -24.64 -19.92 -30.77
CA ALA A 147 -23.84 -18.78 -31.22
C ALA A 147 -23.19 -18.05 -30.04
N LEU A 148 -21.92 -17.67 -30.22
CA LEU A 148 -21.10 -17.01 -29.22
C LEU A 148 -20.59 -15.67 -29.73
N ASP A 149 -20.71 -14.64 -28.91
CA ASP A 149 -20.18 -13.32 -29.19
C ASP A 149 -18.81 -13.15 -28.54
N VAL A 150 -17.82 -12.82 -29.37
CA VAL A 150 -16.49 -12.41 -28.93
C VAL A 150 -16.49 -10.91 -28.70
N TYR A 151 -16.04 -10.49 -27.53
CA TYR A 151 -15.86 -9.10 -27.17
C TYR A 151 -14.39 -8.82 -26.83
N MET A 152 -14.02 -7.55 -26.94
CA MET A 152 -12.79 -7.01 -26.36
C MET A 152 -13.17 -5.94 -25.35
N ILE A 153 -12.68 -6.08 -24.12
CA ILE A 153 -12.72 -5.04 -23.10
C ILE A 153 -11.60 -4.07 -23.43
N HIS A 154 -11.96 -2.94 -24.03
CA HIS A 154 -11.00 -1.95 -24.51
C HIS A 154 -10.49 -1.06 -23.37
N GLN A 155 -9.18 -1.09 -23.11
CA GLN A 155 -8.47 -0.21 -22.18
C GLN A 155 -7.38 0.63 -22.88
N GLN A 156 -6.82 0.13 -23.98
CA GLN A 156 -5.77 0.81 -24.74
C GLN A 156 -5.90 0.53 -26.25
N PRO A 157 -5.21 1.29 -27.13
CA PRO A 157 -5.29 1.07 -28.58
C PRO A 157 -5.09 -0.39 -28.95
N ASN A 158 -6.06 -0.94 -29.68
CA ASN A 158 -6.09 -2.35 -30.04
C ASN A 158 -4.99 -2.67 -31.07
N PRO A 159 -4.01 -3.53 -30.73
CA PRO A 159 -2.95 -3.91 -31.66
C PRO A 159 -3.45 -4.81 -32.82
N GLY A 160 -4.63 -5.39 -32.65
CA GLY A 160 -5.27 -6.31 -33.57
C GLY A 160 -5.65 -7.60 -32.86
N ILE A 161 -6.87 -8.05 -33.06
CA ILE A 161 -7.32 -9.38 -32.63
C ILE A 161 -7.52 -10.21 -33.88
N HIS A 162 -6.77 -11.30 -34.01
CA HIS A 162 -6.96 -12.30 -35.04
C HIS A 162 -7.98 -13.33 -34.54
N TYR A 163 -8.95 -13.66 -35.38
CA TYR A 163 -9.88 -14.75 -35.11
C TYR A 163 -9.94 -15.69 -36.31
N GLU A 164 -10.04 -16.98 -36.05
CA GLU A 164 -10.21 -18.03 -37.04
C GLU A 164 -11.10 -19.13 -36.47
N TYR A 165 -12.04 -19.62 -37.27
CA TYR A 165 -12.87 -20.77 -36.93
C TYR A 165 -13.42 -21.42 -38.20
N VAL A 166 -13.89 -22.66 -38.06
CA VAL A 166 -14.38 -23.47 -39.18
C VAL A 166 -15.87 -23.74 -39.01
N ILE A 167 -16.66 -23.52 -40.06
CA ILE A 167 -18.10 -23.80 -40.08
C ILE A 167 -18.37 -24.98 -41.03
N PRO A 168 -19.08 -26.04 -40.59
CA PRO A 168 -19.57 -27.10 -41.48
C PRO A 168 -20.54 -26.55 -42.52
N ALA A 169 -20.48 -27.05 -43.76
CA ALA A 169 -21.30 -26.53 -44.87
C ALA A 169 -22.84 -26.60 -44.65
N ALA A 170 -23.32 -27.34 -43.65
CA ALA A 170 -24.75 -27.51 -43.36
C ALA A 170 -25.45 -26.28 -42.72
N ASN A 171 -24.72 -25.33 -42.10
CA ASN A 171 -25.31 -24.22 -41.31
C ASN A 171 -25.22 -22.83 -41.97
N ALA A 172 -24.97 -22.75 -43.28
CA ALA A 172 -24.67 -21.49 -43.95
C ALA A 172 -25.89 -20.66 -44.43
N ILE A 173 -27.07 -20.70 -43.78
CA ILE A 173 -28.20 -19.80 -44.15
C ILE A 173 -29.10 -19.49 -42.94
N SER A 174 -29.05 -18.26 -42.39
CA SER A 174 -30.25 -17.47 -42.01
C SER A 174 -29.85 -16.14 -41.33
N HIS A 175 -29.85 -15.05 -42.10
CA HIS A 175 -30.07 -13.71 -41.58
C HIS A 175 -31.33 -13.15 -42.24
N GLN A 176 -32.44 -13.05 -41.49
CA GLN A 176 -33.49 -12.04 -41.70
C GLN A 176 -34.45 -11.97 -40.49
N LEU A 177 -34.55 -10.78 -39.91
CA LEU A 177 -35.69 -10.29 -39.07
C LEU A 177 -36.97 -10.21 -39.94
N PRO A 178 -38.23 -10.24 -39.42
CA PRO A 178 -38.71 -9.30 -38.37
C PRO A 178 -39.93 -9.68 -37.46
N LEU A 179 -40.08 -8.89 -36.37
CA LEU A 179 -41.28 -8.24 -35.76
C LEU A 179 -42.53 -9.01 -35.20
N HIS A 180 -42.85 -8.64 -33.95
CA HIS A 180 -44.18 -8.33 -33.34
C HIS A 180 -45.20 -9.44 -32.95
N ARG A 181 -45.47 -9.58 -31.62
CA ARG A 181 -46.78 -9.38 -30.93
C ARG A 181 -46.87 -10.15 -29.58
N ARG A 182 -47.23 -9.43 -28.51
CA ARG A 182 -48.13 -9.89 -27.42
C ARG A 182 -49.59 -9.65 -27.89
N PRO A 183 -50.69 -10.14 -27.26
CA PRO A 183 -50.87 -10.45 -25.83
C PRO A 183 -51.87 -11.59 -25.43
N ALA A 184 -51.99 -11.77 -24.10
CA ALA A 184 -53.20 -12.13 -23.31
C ALA A 184 -53.29 -13.53 -22.65
N GLU A 185 -53.57 -13.47 -21.35
CA GLU A 185 -53.94 -14.47 -20.32
C GLU A 185 -55.33 -15.13 -20.59
N PRO A 186 -56.08 -15.83 -19.67
CA PRO A 186 -55.90 -16.07 -18.21
C PRO A 186 -56.39 -17.44 -17.66
N PHE A 187 -56.49 -17.50 -16.32
CA PHE A 187 -57.25 -18.38 -15.39
C PHE A 187 -56.45 -19.44 -14.60
N ASN A 188 -56.75 -19.80 -13.35
CA ASN A 188 -57.31 -19.19 -12.11
C ASN A 188 -57.37 -20.34 -11.06
N GLY A 189 -57.33 -20.03 -9.76
CA GLY A 189 -57.75 -20.89 -8.62
C GLY A 189 -56.60 -21.52 -7.80
N GLN A 190 -56.27 -21.09 -6.57
CA GLN A 190 -56.95 -21.13 -5.25
C GLN A 190 -56.94 -22.53 -4.58
N LEU A 191 -56.18 -22.71 -3.47
CA LEU A 191 -56.59 -22.87 -2.03
C LEU A 191 -57.21 -24.27 -1.76
N GLU A 192 -56.97 -25.04 -0.69
CA GLU A 192 -56.56 -24.82 0.72
C GLU A 192 -56.26 -26.19 1.40
N GLU A 193 -55.77 -26.16 2.64
CA GLU A 193 -55.40 -27.26 3.55
C GLU A 193 -56.59 -28.09 4.10
N GLU A 194 -56.35 -29.32 4.58
CA GLU A 194 -56.40 -29.71 6.00
C GLU A 194 -56.31 -31.25 6.24
N ALA A 195 -56.02 -31.58 7.50
CA ALA A 195 -55.40 -32.78 8.08
C ALA A 195 -56.32 -33.98 8.37
N SER A 196 -55.71 -35.13 8.68
CA SER A 196 -56.09 -36.01 9.80
C SER A 196 -55.08 -37.14 10.05
N ASP A 197 -54.44 -37.15 11.23
CA ASP A 197 -53.82 -38.30 11.92
C ASP A 197 -54.93 -39.08 12.68
N PRO A 198 -54.75 -40.33 13.18
CA PRO A 198 -54.13 -40.49 14.51
C PRO A 198 -53.34 -41.80 14.78
N THR A 199 -52.28 -41.66 15.60
CA THR A 199 -51.94 -42.47 16.81
C THR A 199 -51.27 -43.86 16.65
N GLU A 200 -50.34 -44.34 17.49
CA GLU A 200 -49.87 -43.92 18.83
C GLU A 200 -48.47 -44.48 19.21
N LYS A 201 -47.60 -43.61 19.78
CA LYS A 201 -46.74 -43.67 21.01
C LYS A 201 -46.04 -44.99 21.42
N ARG A 202 -44.81 -45.00 21.96
CA ARG A 202 -44.34 -44.22 23.13
C ARG A 202 -42.81 -44.34 23.35
N ASP A 203 -42.16 -43.19 23.49
CA ASP A 203 -41.14 -42.68 24.45
C ASP A 203 -40.37 -43.64 25.40
N SER A 204 -39.19 -43.33 25.97
CA SER A 204 -38.07 -42.39 25.79
C SER A 204 -37.18 -42.45 27.07
N TYR A 205 -35.94 -41.93 26.97
CA TYR A 205 -34.96 -41.50 28.01
C TYR A 205 -34.12 -42.57 28.75
N SER A 206 -32.80 -42.64 28.53
CA SER A 206 -31.63 -41.87 29.09
C SER A 206 -31.17 -42.44 30.45
N GLU A 207 -29.89 -42.53 30.86
CA GLU A 207 -28.70 -41.68 30.70
C GLU A 207 -27.40 -42.46 31.07
N LEU A 208 -26.26 -42.01 30.53
CA LEU A 208 -24.90 -41.89 31.12
C LEU A 208 -24.31 -42.99 32.05
N ASP A 209 -23.13 -43.54 31.71
CA ASP A 209 -21.90 -43.27 32.48
C ASP A 209 -20.61 -43.87 31.86
N THR A 210 -19.47 -43.39 32.34
CA THR A 210 -18.18 -43.24 31.66
C THR A 210 -17.05 -44.07 32.33
N GLU A 211 -16.05 -44.43 31.51
CA GLU A 211 -14.59 -44.51 31.81
C GLU A 211 -13.85 -45.77 32.36
N SER A 212 -12.84 -46.16 31.55
CA SER A 212 -11.39 -46.35 31.86
C SER A 212 -10.76 -47.72 32.22
N PHE A 213 -9.59 -47.94 31.58
CA PHE A 213 -8.53 -48.98 31.71
C PHE A 213 -7.62 -48.74 32.96
N PRO A 214 -6.47 -49.45 33.25
CA PRO A 214 -5.85 -50.73 32.78
C PRO A 214 -5.27 -51.64 33.92
N GLY A 215 -4.67 -52.81 33.58
CA GLY A 215 -3.37 -53.23 34.19
C GLY A 215 -3.13 -54.65 34.76
N ARG A 216 -2.24 -55.43 34.07
CA ARG A 216 -1.13 -56.34 34.49
C ARG A 216 -1.24 -57.44 35.60
N HIS A 217 -0.84 -58.66 35.18
CA HIS A 217 -0.10 -59.80 35.82
C HIS A 217 0.64 -59.57 37.17
N PRO A 218 0.97 -60.60 38.01
CA PRO A 218 1.64 -61.89 37.65
C PRO A 218 1.27 -63.15 38.47
N GLY A 219 1.85 -64.31 38.11
CA GLY A 219 1.49 -65.64 38.66
C GLY A 219 2.43 -66.26 39.71
N ARG A 220 2.11 -67.51 40.13
CA ARG A 220 2.94 -68.76 40.12
C ARG A 220 2.63 -69.72 41.30
N TYR A 221 2.65 -71.02 40.96
CA TYR A 221 2.74 -72.27 41.78
C TYR A 221 1.48 -72.88 42.42
N PRO A 222 1.38 -74.23 42.34
CA PRO A 222 1.12 -75.01 43.55
C PRO A 222 2.07 -76.20 43.76
N SER A 223 2.03 -76.69 45.00
CA SER A 223 2.98 -77.49 45.75
C SER A 223 2.81 -79.00 45.61
N HIS A 224 3.91 -79.72 45.84
CA HIS A 224 4.05 -81.17 46.01
C HIS A 224 3.36 -81.75 47.27
N GLN A 225 2.85 -82.99 47.16
CA GLN A 225 2.95 -84.01 48.23
C GLN A 225 2.76 -85.46 47.69
N PRO A 226 3.60 -86.45 48.09
CA PRO A 226 3.47 -87.90 47.84
C PRO A 226 2.87 -88.63 49.09
N ASP A 227 2.63 -89.94 49.22
CA ASP A 227 3.15 -91.17 48.60
C ASP A 227 2.25 -92.41 48.97
N ASN A 228 2.59 -93.57 48.39
CA ASN A 228 2.23 -94.97 48.71
C ASN A 228 1.17 -95.73 47.85
N GLN A 229 1.72 -96.51 46.91
CA GLN A 229 1.84 -97.99 46.94
C GLN A 229 1.07 -98.89 45.95
N VAL A 230 1.90 -99.75 45.32
CA VAL A 230 1.71 -101.07 44.70
C VAL A 230 1.39 -101.15 43.19
N LEU A 231 2.34 -101.71 42.44
CA LEU A 231 2.18 -102.30 41.11
C LEU A 231 1.55 -103.71 41.20
N PRO A 232 0.65 -104.05 40.28
CA PRO A 232 0.60 -105.41 39.76
C PRO A 232 0.82 -105.44 38.24
N LEU A 233 1.87 -106.18 37.86
CA LEU A 233 1.92 -107.16 36.78
C LEU A 233 1.14 -106.85 35.48
N GLN A 234 1.93 -106.65 34.41
CA GLN A 234 1.49 -106.83 33.02
C GLN A 234 0.82 -108.19 32.83
N PRO A 235 -0.28 -108.25 32.06
CA PRO A 235 -0.16 -108.88 30.74
C PRO A 235 -1.12 -108.23 29.72
N PRO A 236 -1.15 -108.67 28.45
CA PRO A 236 -0.12 -109.24 27.60
C PRO A 236 0.22 -108.26 26.45
N ARG A 237 1.19 -108.62 25.59
CA ARG A 237 1.33 -108.02 24.27
C ARG A 237 0.02 -108.20 23.50
N GLN A 238 -0.81 -107.17 23.42
CA GLN A 238 -1.86 -107.12 22.41
C GLN A 238 -1.22 -106.72 21.09
N SER A 239 -1.49 -107.55 20.09
CA SER A 239 -1.24 -107.30 18.68
C SER A 239 -1.52 -105.84 18.34
N ARG A 240 -0.57 -105.20 17.65
CA ARG A 240 -0.82 -103.91 16.97
C ARG A 240 -1.73 -104.18 15.78
N ASP A 241 -2.98 -104.51 16.08
CA ASP A 241 -4.06 -104.64 15.11
C ASP A 241 -4.59 -103.27 14.70
N PHE A 242 -4.19 -102.21 15.39
CA PHE A 242 -4.59 -100.84 15.09
C PHE A 242 -3.37 -99.92 15.06
N ASN A 243 -3.33 -99.00 14.10
CA ASN A 243 -2.30 -97.98 13.99
C ASN A 243 -2.90 -96.64 13.56
N TRP A 244 -2.23 -95.55 13.91
CA TRP A 244 -2.58 -94.23 13.38
C TRP A 244 -2.29 -94.19 11.88
N LYS A 245 -3.28 -93.76 11.10
CA LYS A 245 -3.13 -93.53 9.66
C LYS A 245 -3.63 -92.13 9.33
N GLN A 246 -2.88 -91.42 8.49
CA GLN A 246 -3.32 -90.13 7.96
C GLN A 246 -4.50 -90.38 7.02
N VAL A 247 -5.67 -89.88 7.40
CA VAL A 247 -6.90 -90.01 6.61
C VAL A 247 -7.13 -88.82 5.68
N GLY A 248 -6.52 -87.68 6.00
CA GLY A 248 -6.68 -86.44 5.26
C GLY A 248 -5.96 -85.28 5.92
N SER A 249 -6.41 -84.07 5.61
CA SER A 249 -5.92 -82.83 6.20
C SER A 249 -7.11 -81.94 6.54
N THR A 250 -6.95 -81.05 7.51
CA THR A 250 -7.96 -80.02 7.82
C THR A 250 -8.15 -79.08 6.64
N GLU A 251 -9.27 -78.35 6.63
CA GLU A 251 -9.43 -77.23 5.72
C GLU A 251 -8.30 -76.21 5.90
N CYS A 252 -7.93 -75.56 4.81
CA CYS A 252 -6.85 -74.58 4.81
C CYS A 252 -7.31 -73.30 5.52
N SER A 253 -6.50 -72.74 6.42
CA SER A 253 -6.85 -71.54 7.19
C SER A 253 -7.06 -70.27 6.34
N ALA A 254 -6.52 -70.25 5.12
CA ALA A 254 -6.69 -69.16 4.17
C ALA A 254 -6.95 -69.70 2.77
N THR A 255 -7.77 -69.00 2.01
CA THR A 255 -8.08 -69.35 0.61
C THR A 255 -6.97 -68.93 -0.35
N CYS A 256 -6.05 -68.03 0.04
CA CYS A 256 -4.93 -67.54 -0.76
C CYS A 256 -3.84 -66.94 0.15
N GLY A 257 -2.66 -66.64 -0.40
CA GLY A 257 -1.65 -65.84 0.29
C GLY A 257 -0.76 -66.59 1.29
N LYS A 258 -0.82 -67.94 1.30
CA LYS A 258 -0.24 -68.90 2.27
C LYS A 258 -1.16 -69.13 3.48
N GLY A 259 -2.00 -70.15 3.35
CA GLY A 259 -2.71 -70.75 4.48
C GLY A 259 -1.95 -71.93 5.07
N SER A 260 -2.50 -72.43 6.17
CA SER A 260 -1.94 -73.54 6.94
C SER A 260 -3.00 -74.62 7.11
N ARG A 261 -2.60 -75.87 6.97
CA ARG A 261 -3.45 -77.04 7.25
C ARG A 261 -2.69 -78.06 8.09
N TYR A 262 -3.43 -78.90 8.78
CA TYR A 262 -2.86 -79.92 9.67
C TYR A 262 -3.27 -81.30 9.16
N PRO A 263 -2.36 -82.29 9.11
CA PRO A 263 -2.72 -83.66 8.78
C PRO A 263 -3.60 -84.25 9.89
N VAL A 264 -4.70 -84.92 9.50
CA VAL A 264 -5.64 -85.56 10.42
C VAL A 264 -5.35 -87.05 10.47
N PHE A 265 -5.14 -87.55 11.69
CA PHE A 265 -4.85 -88.95 11.96
C PHE A 265 -6.01 -89.61 12.70
N HIS A 266 -6.55 -90.69 12.13
CA HIS A 266 -7.50 -91.56 12.80
C HIS A 266 -6.87 -92.91 13.15
N CYS A 267 -7.41 -93.54 14.19
CA CYS A 267 -7.04 -94.89 14.57
C CYS A 267 -7.73 -95.88 13.61
N VAL A 268 -6.95 -96.65 12.84
CA VAL A 268 -7.49 -97.64 11.90
C VAL A 268 -7.01 -99.03 12.22
N ASN A 269 -7.83 -100.04 11.88
CA ASN A 269 -7.38 -101.43 11.91
C ASN A 269 -6.32 -101.67 10.82
N ARG A 270 -5.23 -102.34 11.19
CA ARG A 270 -4.06 -102.61 10.34
C ARG A 270 -4.36 -103.57 9.20
N ASN A 271 -5.37 -104.43 9.33
CA ASN A 271 -5.73 -105.44 8.33
C ASN A 271 -6.91 -105.00 7.45
N THR A 272 -7.93 -104.35 8.03
CA THR A 272 -9.13 -103.92 7.28
C THR A 272 -9.11 -102.45 6.85
N HIS A 273 -8.20 -101.64 7.39
CA HIS A 273 -8.12 -100.18 7.19
C HIS A 273 -9.39 -99.40 7.58
N GLU A 274 -10.30 -100.01 8.33
CA GLU A 274 -11.51 -99.36 8.84
C GLU A 274 -11.19 -98.48 10.05
N GLU A 275 -11.90 -97.35 10.13
CA GLU A 275 -11.80 -96.39 11.22
C GLU A 275 -12.40 -96.94 12.50
N THR A 276 -11.70 -96.74 13.61
CA THR A 276 -12.08 -97.21 14.94
C THR A 276 -11.83 -96.12 15.99
N ALA A 277 -12.38 -96.29 17.19
CA ALA A 277 -12.21 -95.31 18.26
C ALA A 277 -10.74 -95.12 18.66
N ASP A 278 -10.34 -93.88 18.95
CA ASP A 278 -8.96 -93.50 19.34
C ASP A 278 -8.37 -94.33 20.49
N VAL A 279 -9.22 -94.92 21.35
CA VAL A 279 -8.84 -95.79 22.49
C VAL A 279 -8.11 -97.08 22.05
N PHE A 280 -8.36 -97.55 20.82
CA PHE A 280 -7.74 -98.76 20.28
C PHE A 280 -6.32 -98.52 19.75
N CYS A 281 -5.87 -97.26 19.61
CA CYS A 281 -4.51 -96.90 19.22
C CYS A 281 -3.74 -96.26 20.38
N ASP A 282 -2.46 -96.56 20.49
CA ASP A 282 -1.60 -96.00 21.53
C ASP A 282 -1.39 -94.48 21.30
N SER A 283 -1.86 -93.67 22.25
CA SER A 283 -1.77 -92.21 22.20
C SER A 283 -0.33 -91.69 22.17
N SER A 284 0.63 -92.44 22.73
CA SER A 284 2.06 -92.08 22.68
C SER A 284 2.67 -92.22 21.29
N THR A 285 2.01 -92.96 20.40
CA THR A 285 2.44 -93.20 19.01
C THR A 285 1.66 -92.37 17.99
N LYS A 286 0.75 -91.49 18.44
CA LYS A 286 0.01 -90.58 17.57
C LYS A 286 1.00 -89.60 16.93
N PRO A 287 1.12 -89.57 15.59
CA PRO A 287 2.01 -88.62 14.93
C PRO A 287 1.63 -87.17 15.27
N SER A 288 2.63 -86.29 15.36
CA SER A 288 2.41 -84.85 15.50
C SER A 288 1.80 -84.29 14.23
N ALA A 289 0.75 -83.48 14.37
CA ALA A 289 0.18 -82.75 13.26
C ALA A 289 1.05 -81.50 12.98
N GLU A 290 2.14 -81.68 12.22
CA GLU A 290 2.98 -80.58 11.77
C GLU A 290 2.24 -79.69 10.78
N GLU A 291 2.51 -78.38 10.83
CA GLU A 291 1.85 -77.40 9.99
C GLU A 291 2.34 -77.50 8.54
N GLU A 292 1.44 -77.85 7.63
CA GLU A 292 1.73 -77.88 6.19
C GLU A 292 1.22 -76.60 5.51
N PRO A 293 2.02 -75.95 4.64
CA PRO A 293 1.56 -74.82 3.87
C PRO A 293 0.58 -75.24 2.78
N CYS A 294 -0.54 -74.54 2.66
CA CYS A 294 -1.55 -74.71 1.62
C CYS A 294 -1.90 -73.38 0.96
N ASN A 295 -2.52 -73.42 -0.23
CA ASN A 295 -2.96 -72.24 -0.99
C ASN A 295 -1.87 -71.17 -1.16
N LEU A 296 -0.75 -71.57 -1.77
CA LEU A 296 0.44 -70.74 -1.98
C LEU A 296 0.28 -69.68 -3.08
N PHE A 297 -0.86 -69.59 -3.75
CA PHE A 297 -1.07 -68.61 -4.80
C PHE A 297 -1.34 -67.21 -4.22
N PRO A 298 -0.97 -66.13 -4.92
CA PRO A 298 -1.25 -64.77 -4.48
C PRO A 298 -2.76 -64.50 -4.38
N CYS A 299 -3.18 -63.75 -3.38
CA CYS A 299 -4.54 -63.26 -3.27
C CYS A 299 -4.89 -62.28 -4.41
N PRO A 300 -6.19 -62.08 -4.72
CA PRO A 300 -6.64 -61.01 -5.60
C PRO A 300 -6.08 -59.66 -5.18
N ALA A 301 -5.73 -58.83 -6.15
CA ALA A 301 -5.20 -57.49 -5.87
C ALA A 301 -6.32 -56.56 -5.37
N PHE A 302 -5.98 -55.63 -4.49
CA PHE A 302 -6.90 -54.66 -3.89
C PHE A 302 -6.27 -53.28 -3.81
N TRP A 303 -7.10 -52.25 -3.67
CA TRP A 303 -6.66 -50.87 -3.43
C TRP A 303 -6.32 -50.67 -1.96
N ASP A 304 -5.05 -50.39 -1.68
CA ASP A 304 -4.53 -49.96 -0.39
C ASP A 304 -4.63 -48.43 -0.30
N ILE A 305 -5.36 -47.92 0.71
CA ILE A 305 -5.75 -46.51 0.82
C ILE A 305 -4.91 -45.84 1.90
N GLY A 306 -4.12 -44.84 1.53
CA GLY A 306 -3.32 -44.05 2.46
C GLY A 306 -4.12 -42.97 3.20
N GLU A 307 -3.47 -42.35 4.19
CA GLU A 307 -4.01 -41.22 4.94
C GLU A 307 -4.14 -39.96 4.06
N TRP A 308 -5.03 -39.05 4.47
CA TRP A 308 -5.18 -37.74 3.84
C TRP A 308 -4.03 -36.82 4.20
N SER A 309 -3.59 -36.01 3.23
CA SER A 309 -2.64 -34.91 3.43
C SER A 309 -3.25 -33.81 4.30
N GLU A 310 -2.39 -32.90 4.76
CA GLU A 310 -2.84 -31.61 5.26
C GLU A 310 -3.70 -30.87 4.21
N CYS A 311 -4.63 -30.05 4.69
CA CYS A 311 -5.54 -29.29 3.85
C CYS A 311 -4.78 -28.22 3.07
N SER A 312 -5.09 -28.05 1.78
CA SER A 312 -4.41 -27.10 0.89
C SER A 312 -4.56 -25.62 1.30
N LYS A 313 -5.46 -25.32 2.24
CA LYS A 313 -5.71 -23.98 2.79
C LYS A 313 -5.72 -24.06 4.32
N THR A 314 -5.43 -22.94 4.98
CA THR A 314 -5.43 -22.82 6.45
C THR A 314 -6.78 -22.32 7.02
N CYS A 315 -7.66 -21.77 6.18
CA CYS A 315 -9.04 -21.37 6.52
C CYS A 315 -9.98 -21.63 5.32
N GLY A 316 -11.27 -21.79 5.59
CA GLY A 316 -12.31 -22.03 4.60
C GLY A 316 -12.22 -23.38 3.87
N LEU A 317 -12.78 -23.43 2.64
CA LEU A 317 -12.83 -24.62 1.79
C LEU A 317 -11.47 -24.87 1.11
N GLY A 318 -10.82 -25.98 1.47
CA GLY A 318 -9.60 -26.48 0.84
C GLY A 318 -9.76 -27.90 0.27
N MET A 319 -8.69 -28.45 -0.27
CA MET A 319 -8.63 -29.85 -0.71
C MET A 319 -7.50 -30.60 -0.01
N GLN A 320 -7.74 -31.89 0.23
CA GLN A 320 -6.76 -32.84 0.77
C GLN A 320 -6.59 -33.99 -0.23
N HIS A 321 -5.38 -34.53 -0.30
CA HIS A 321 -5.01 -35.60 -1.22
C HIS A 321 -4.58 -36.84 -0.45
N ARG A 322 -4.88 -38.03 -0.96
CA ARG A 322 -4.35 -39.30 -0.41
C ARG A 322 -3.78 -40.17 -1.51
N GLN A 323 -2.78 -40.97 -1.14
CA GLN A 323 -2.20 -41.96 -2.04
C GLN A 323 -3.01 -43.25 -2.03
N ILE A 324 -3.14 -43.88 -3.20
CA ILE A 324 -3.71 -45.22 -3.33
C ILE A 324 -2.72 -46.11 -4.08
N LEU A 325 -2.55 -47.35 -3.61
CA LEU A 325 -1.61 -48.32 -4.17
C LEU A 325 -2.33 -49.62 -4.47
N CYS A 326 -2.11 -50.22 -5.64
CA CYS A 326 -2.63 -51.55 -5.94
C CYS A 326 -1.70 -52.59 -5.30
N ARG A 327 -2.22 -53.39 -4.37
CA ARG A 327 -1.44 -54.37 -3.61
C ARG A 327 -2.07 -55.76 -3.64
N HIS A 328 -1.26 -56.79 -3.39
CA HIS A 328 -1.74 -58.16 -3.21
C HIS A 328 -0.97 -58.87 -2.10
N ILE A 329 -1.57 -59.92 -1.52
CA ILE A 329 -0.95 -60.70 -0.44
C ILE A 329 -0.34 -61.97 -1.03
N TYR A 330 0.95 -62.20 -0.78
CA TYR A 330 1.66 -63.42 -1.12
C TYR A 330 2.59 -63.81 0.02
N ALA A 331 2.50 -65.04 0.51
CA ALA A 331 3.28 -65.56 1.62
C ALA A 331 3.23 -64.64 2.88
N ASN A 332 2.03 -64.19 3.27
CA ASN A 332 1.79 -63.21 4.34
C ASN A 332 2.54 -61.87 4.19
N ARG A 333 2.94 -61.51 2.98
CA ARG A 333 3.51 -60.18 2.66
C ARG A 333 2.62 -59.45 1.69
N THR A 334 2.38 -58.18 1.99
CA THR A 334 1.65 -57.27 1.12
C THR A 334 2.64 -56.64 0.14
N LEU A 335 2.52 -56.95 -1.14
CA LEU A 335 3.40 -56.46 -2.20
C LEU A 335 2.65 -55.48 -3.10
N THR A 336 3.32 -54.43 -3.54
CA THR A 336 2.76 -53.48 -4.52
C THR A 336 2.88 -54.06 -5.91
N VAL A 337 1.77 -54.05 -6.65
CA VAL A 337 1.69 -54.57 -8.02
C VAL A 337 1.30 -53.47 -8.99
N GLN A 338 1.40 -53.78 -10.28
CA GLN A 338 1.03 -52.86 -11.35
C GLN A 338 -0.47 -52.48 -11.26
N PRO A 339 -0.84 -51.21 -11.51
CA PRO A 339 -2.20 -50.70 -11.31
C PRO A 339 -3.31 -51.44 -12.08
N HIS A 340 -2.98 -52.02 -13.24
CA HIS A 340 -3.95 -52.77 -14.07
C HIS A 340 -4.55 -53.98 -13.33
N ARG A 341 -3.88 -54.53 -12.32
CA ARG A 341 -4.39 -55.66 -11.54
C ARG A 341 -5.58 -55.31 -10.66
N CYS A 342 -5.80 -54.03 -10.37
CA CYS A 342 -6.94 -53.53 -9.61
C CYS A 342 -7.98 -52.82 -10.51
N GLN A 343 -7.85 -52.88 -11.84
CA GLN A 343 -8.70 -52.14 -12.78
C GLN A 343 -10.17 -52.58 -12.75
N SER A 344 -10.44 -53.83 -12.37
CA SER A 344 -11.79 -54.35 -12.18
C SER A 344 -12.45 -53.89 -10.88
N LEU A 345 -11.70 -53.23 -9.99
CA LEU A 345 -12.19 -52.69 -8.73
C LEU A 345 -12.40 -51.19 -8.87
N GLU A 346 -13.47 -50.68 -8.26
CA GLU A 346 -13.74 -49.25 -8.20
C GLU A 346 -12.56 -48.51 -7.55
N LYS A 347 -12.04 -47.51 -8.26
CA LYS A 347 -10.87 -46.74 -7.82
C LYS A 347 -11.30 -45.74 -6.73
N PRO A 348 -10.73 -45.80 -5.51
CA PRO A 348 -11.09 -44.86 -4.45
C PRO A 348 -10.70 -43.42 -4.80
N GLU A 349 -11.46 -42.46 -4.28
CA GLU A 349 -11.18 -41.04 -4.48
C GLU A 349 -9.81 -40.67 -3.92
N THR A 350 -8.98 -40.01 -4.73
CA THR A 350 -7.64 -39.54 -4.32
C THR A 350 -7.65 -38.09 -3.84
N THR A 351 -8.79 -37.42 -3.88
CA THR A 351 -8.93 -36.00 -3.53
C THR A 351 -10.29 -35.77 -2.88
N SER A 352 -10.31 -35.06 -1.76
CA SER A 352 -11.52 -34.75 -1.00
C SER A 352 -11.48 -33.30 -0.52
N THR A 353 -12.65 -32.70 -0.28
CA THR A 353 -12.76 -31.33 0.25
C THR A 353 -12.62 -31.30 1.76
N CYS A 354 -11.85 -30.36 2.30
CA CYS A 354 -11.72 -30.08 3.73
C CYS A 354 -12.30 -28.69 4.05
N GLN A 355 -13.04 -28.57 5.15
CA GLN A 355 -13.63 -27.30 5.60
C GLN A 355 -13.02 -26.87 6.94
N LEU A 356 -12.23 -25.80 6.90
CA LEU A 356 -11.61 -25.17 8.08
C LEU A 356 -12.41 -23.93 8.54
N LYS A 357 -11.95 -23.25 9.60
CA LYS A 357 -12.60 -22.05 10.15
C LYS A 357 -12.84 -20.98 9.06
N ILE A 358 -13.92 -20.21 9.19
CA ILE A 358 -14.34 -19.14 8.25
C ILE A 358 -13.24 -18.06 8.20
N CYS A 359 -12.80 -17.70 6.99
CA CYS A 359 -11.79 -16.65 6.79
C CYS A 359 -12.40 -15.25 7.00
N SER A 360 -11.57 -14.26 7.37
CA SER A 360 -11.94 -12.83 7.40
C SER A 360 -12.28 -12.32 5.99
N GLU A 361 -13.20 -11.35 5.93
CA GLU A 361 -13.81 -10.88 4.67
C GLU A 361 -13.75 -9.34 4.56
N TRP A 362 -13.67 -8.82 3.33
CA TRP A 362 -13.76 -7.40 3.06
C TRP A 362 -15.20 -6.92 3.09
N GLN A 363 -15.49 -5.88 3.88
CA GLN A 363 -16.81 -5.27 3.94
C GLN A 363 -16.75 -3.78 3.56
N ILE A 364 -17.72 -3.36 2.74
CA ILE A 364 -17.95 -1.95 2.40
C ILE A 364 -18.79 -1.33 3.52
N ARG A 365 -18.25 -0.31 4.20
CA ARG A 365 -18.89 0.34 5.35
C ARG A 365 -19.74 1.54 4.96
N THR A 366 -19.40 2.20 3.87
CA THR A 366 -20.09 3.41 3.40
C THR A 366 -20.39 3.34 1.92
N ASP A 367 -21.42 4.09 1.52
CA ASP A 367 -21.64 4.41 0.12
C ASP A 367 -20.54 5.35 -0.42
N TRP A 368 -20.51 5.50 -1.74
CA TRP A 368 -19.60 6.44 -2.41
C TRP A 368 -19.86 7.88 -1.98
N THR A 369 -18.78 8.63 -1.72
CA THR A 369 -18.83 10.08 -1.53
C THR A 369 -19.22 10.82 -2.81
N PRO A 370 -19.71 12.09 -2.72
CA PRO A 370 -19.85 12.95 -3.88
C PRO A 370 -18.52 13.11 -4.63
N CYS A 371 -18.59 13.36 -5.94
CA CYS A 371 -17.39 13.55 -6.76
C CYS A 371 -16.54 14.71 -6.22
N SER A 372 -15.23 14.52 -6.14
CA SER A 372 -14.29 15.52 -5.60
C SER A 372 -14.28 16.86 -6.37
N VAL A 373 -14.79 16.88 -7.60
CA VAL A 373 -14.84 18.06 -8.47
C VAL A 373 -16.27 18.32 -8.97
N PRO A 374 -16.64 19.59 -9.22
CA PRO A 374 -17.97 19.95 -9.73
C PRO A 374 -18.11 19.80 -11.26
N CYS A 375 -17.00 19.74 -12.00
CA CYS A 375 -16.94 19.46 -13.45
C CYS A 375 -15.61 18.77 -13.77
N GLY A 376 -15.55 18.04 -14.87
CA GLY A 376 -14.37 17.29 -15.29
C GLY A 376 -14.21 15.98 -14.54
N VAL A 377 -13.01 15.39 -14.65
CA VAL A 377 -12.68 14.11 -14.02
C VAL A 377 -12.24 14.34 -12.57
N GLY A 378 -12.97 13.75 -11.64
CA GLY A 378 -12.64 13.68 -10.22
C GLY A 378 -12.64 12.24 -9.71
N GLN A 379 -12.63 12.11 -8.40
CA GLN A 379 -12.67 10.83 -7.71
C GLN A 379 -13.76 10.85 -6.63
N LYS A 380 -14.46 9.73 -6.51
CA LYS A 380 -15.33 9.41 -5.37
C LYS A 380 -14.65 8.30 -4.58
N THR A 381 -14.80 8.35 -3.26
CA THR A 381 -14.17 7.40 -2.32
C THR A 381 -15.23 6.73 -1.45
N ARG A 382 -14.95 5.51 -0.97
CA ARG A 382 -15.78 4.78 0.00
C ARG A 382 -14.91 4.03 1.00
N ASP A 383 -15.45 3.73 2.19
CA ASP A 383 -14.71 3.02 3.23
C ASP A 383 -14.84 1.49 3.08
N VAL A 384 -13.69 0.80 3.05
CA VAL A 384 -13.56 -0.65 2.88
C VAL A 384 -12.66 -1.19 3.99
N LYS A 385 -13.15 -2.15 4.78
CA LYS A 385 -12.45 -2.70 5.95
C LYS A 385 -12.45 -4.22 5.95
N CYS A 386 -11.34 -4.81 6.37
CA CYS A 386 -11.25 -6.24 6.66
C CYS A 386 -11.95 -6.55 7.99
N ILE A 387 -12.88 -7.49 7.99
CA ILE A 387 -13.64 -7.88 9.19
C ILE A 387 -13.43 -9.35 9.54
N SER A 388 -13.32 -9.62 10.83
CA SER A 388 -13.26 -10.98 11.37
C SER A 388 -14.63 -11.66 11.36
N ASN A 389 -14.64 -12.94 11.70
CA ASN A 389 -15.87 -13.72 11.88
C ASN A 389 -16.77 -13.24 13.03
N ILE A 390 -16.29 -12.31 13.88
CA ILE A 390 -17.04 -11.74 15.02
C ILE A 390 -17.53 -10.31 14.68
N GLY A 391 -17.12 -9.76 13.52
CA GLY A 391 -17.49 -8.42 13.05
C GLY A 391 -16.50 -7.31 13.44
N ASP A 392 -15.41 -7.67 14.12
CA ASP A 392 -14.35 -6.74 14.50
C ASP A 392 -13.49 -6.38 13.28
N VAL A 393 -13.01 -5.13 13.22
CA VAL A 393 -12.06 -4.71 12.20
C VAL A 393 -10.69 -5.27 12.55
N VAL A 394 -10.15 -6.10 11.66
CA VAL A 394 -8.83 -6.71 11.79
C VAL A 394 -7.87 -6.11 10.77
N ASP A 395 -6.60 -6.51 10.84
CA ASP A 395 -5.59 -6.02 9.90
C ASP A 395 -5.91 -6.46 8.46
N ASP A 396 -5.58 -5.58 7.49
CA ASP A 396 -5.84 -5.79 6.07
C ASP A 396 -5.16 -7.08 5.54
N GLU A 397 -4.05 -7.51 6.16
CA GLU A 397 -3.31 -8.73 5.80
C GLU A 397 -4.07 -10.03 6.12
N GLU A 398 -4.99 -10.00 7.09
CA GLU A 398 -5.82 -11.16 7.40
C GLU A 398 -6.81 -11.46 6.27
N CYS A 399 -7.23 -10.42 5.53
CA CYS A 399 -8.07 -10.56 4.36
C CYS A 399 -7.25 -10.80 3.09
N ASN A 400 -7.87 -11.49 2.14
CA ASN A 400 -7.25 -11.69 0.84
C ASN A 400 -7.20 -10.37 0.05
N MET A 401 -6.03 -9.74 -0.04
CA MET A 401 -5.80 -8.50 -0.77
C MET A 401 -6.23 -8.53 -2.25
N LYS A 402 -6.26 -9.72 -2.89
CA LYS A 402 -6.75 -9.85 -4.29
C LYS A 402 -8.25 -9.65 -4.43
N LEU A 403 -8.99 -9.73 -3.33
CA LEU A 403 -10.43 -9.57 -3.27
C LEU A 403 -10.83 -8.23 -2.65
N ARG A 404 -9.88 -7.34 -2.33
CA ARG A 404 -10.16 -6.02 -1.77
C ARG A 404 -10.98 -5.21 -2.77
N PRO A 405 -12.21 -4.78 -2.40
CA PRO A 405 -12.99 -3.88 -3.22
C PRO A 405 -12.30 -2.53 -3.41
N ASP A 406 -12.49 -1.90 -4.58
CA ASP A 406 -11.94 -0.56 -4.83
C ASP A 406 -12.52 0.46 -3.85
N ASP A 407 -11.65 1.22 -3.19
CA ASP A 407 -11.99 2.31 -2.28
C ASP A 407 -12.02 3.67 -2.99
N ILE A 408 -11.56 3.72 -4.25
CA ILE A 408 -11.51 4.92 -5.09
C ILE A 408 -12.05 4.60 -6.49
N GLU A 409 -12.98 5.40 -6.97
CA GLU A 409 -13.51 5.29 -8.33
C GLU A 409 -13.51 6.66 -9.01
N ASN A 410 -13.16 6.70 -10.30
CA ASN A 410 -13.15 7.94 -11.06
C ASN A 410 -14.59 8.35 -11.43
N CYS A 411 -14.90 9.64 -11.29
CA CYS A 411 -16.16 10.23 -11.70
C CYS A 411 -15.90 11.30 -12.76
N ASP A 412 -16.73 11.36 -13.81
CA ASP A 412 -16.67 12.41 -14.83
C ASP A 412 -17.95 13.25 -14.74
N MET A 413 -17.80 14.49 -14.28
CA MET A 413 -18.89 15.46 -14.14
C MET A 413 -19.11 16.28 -15.43
N GLY A 414 -18.51 15.87 -16.55
CA GLY A 414 -18.66 16.49 -17.86
C GLY A 414 -17.64 17.59 -18.16
N PRO A 415 -17.60 18.10 -19.40
CA PRO A 415 -16.59 19.06 -19.83
C PRO A 415 -16.71 20.40 -19.09
N CYS A 416 -15.61 20.87 -18.50
CA CYS A 416 -15.54 22.22 -17.93
C CYS A 416 -15.43 23.28 -19.04
N ALA A 417 -16.31 24.28 -19.04
CA ALA A 417 -16.26 25.41 -19.98
C ALA A 417 -15.24 26.49 -19.54
N LYS A 418 -14.41 27.00 -20.46
CA LYS A 418 -13.57 28.19 -20.23
C LYS A 418 -14.42 29.43 -20.48
N SER A 419 -14.66 30.24 -19.45
CA SER A 419 -15.46 31.47 -19.54
C SER A 419 -14.82 32.60 -18.74
N TRP A 420 -15.19 33.85 -19.05
CA TRP A 420 -14.77 35.01 -18.28
C TRP A 420 -15.52 35.01 -16.94
N PHE A 421 -14.78 34.84 -15.85
CA PHE A 421 -15.31 35.02 -14.51
C PHE A 421 -15.12 36.47 -14.10
N LEU A 422 -16.21 37.06 -13.64
CA LEU A 422 -16.29 38.47 -13.25
C LEU A 422 -16.63 38.48 -11.76
N THR A 423 -15.89 39.25 -10.97
CA THR A 423 -16.43 39.66 -9.67
C THR A 423 -17.49 40.74 -9.89
N GLU A 424 -18.31 40.96 -8.88
CA GLU A 424 -19.08 42.19 -8.79
C GLU A 424 -18.15 43.41 -8.83
N TRP A 425 -18.67 44.54 -9.29
CA TRP A 425 -17.96 45.81 -9.26
C TRP A 425 -17.65 46.21 -7.81
N SER A 426 -16.53 46.89 -7.60
CA SER A 426 -16.21 47.47 -6.30
C SER A 426 -17.40 48.31 -5.79
N ASP A 427 -17.85 48.02 -4.57
CA ASP A 427 -18.99 48.70 -3.94
C ASP A 427 -18.75 50.21 -3.79
N ARG A 428 -17.48 50.63 -3.83
CA ARG A 428 -17.03 52.02 -3.75
C ARG A 428 -16.37 52.45 -5.06
N CYS A 429 -16.66 53.67 -5.49
CA CYS A 429 -15.93 54.35 -6.57
C CYS A 429 -14.53 54.72 -6.06
N SER A 430 -13.51 54.72 -6.92
CA SER A 430 -12.14 55.12 -6.54
C SER A 430 -12.03 56.55 -6.00
N ALA A 431 -13.00 57.41 -6.34
CA ALA A 431 -13.10 58.77 -5.85
C ALA A 431 -14.31 58.94 -4.91
N GLU A 432 -14.12 59.60 -3.77
CA GLU A 432 -15.20 59.89 -2.81
C GLU A 432 -16.19 60.96 -3.31
N CYS A 433 -15.80 61.74 -4.32
CA CYS A 433 -16.62 62.74 -5.00
C CYS A 433 -16.01 62.99 -6.39
N GLY A 434 -16.80 63.50 -7.33
CA GLY A 434 -16.41 63.73 -8.72
C GLY A 434 -16.35 62.45 -9.55
N GLU A 435 -15.68 62.52 -10.70
CA GLU A 435 -15.44 61.35 -11.56
C GLU A 435 -14.42 60.40 -10.93
N GLY A 436 -14.72 59.11 -10.97
CA GLY A 436 -13.86 58.04 -10.52
C GLY A 436 -14.13 56.75 -11.29
N VAL A 437 -13.53 55.66 -10.84
CA VAL A 437 -13.60 54.37 -11.51
C VAL A 437 -13.96 53.28 -10.50
N ARG A 438 -14.90 52.40 -10.84
CA ARG A 438 -15.11 51.13 -10.13
C ARG A 438 -14.29 50.05 -10.80
N THR A 439 -13.62 49.23 -10.00
CA THR A 439 -12.82 48.11 -10.48
C THR A 439 -13.52 46.80 -10.19
N ARG A 440 -13.36 45.82 -11.08
CA ARG A 440 -13.73 44.43 -10.83
C ARG A 440 -12.62 43.51 -11.32
N SER A 441 -12.51 42.33 -10.74
CA SER A 441 -11.58 41.32 -11.21
C SER A 441 -12.20 40.56 -12.37
N VAL A 442 -11.48 40.49 -13.49
CA VAL A 442 -11.87 39.72 -14.68
C VAL A 442 -10.82 38.63 -14.87
N VAL A 443 -11.18 37.38 -14.60
CA VAL A 443 -10.24 36.25 -14.70
C VAL A 443 -10.74 35.26 -15.74
N CYS A 444 -9.89 34.96 -16.71
CA CYS A 444 -10.09 33.83 -17.60
C CYS A 444 -9.65 32.56 -16.87
N MET A 445 -10.60 31.82 -16.29
CA MET A 445 -10.28 30.55 -15.65
C MET A 445 -10.48 29.42 -16.65
N SER A 446 -9.48 28.56 -16.73
CA SER A 446 -9.44 27.39 -17.60
C SER A 446 -9.20 26.16 -16.74
N ASN A 447 -10.19 25.28 -16.61
CA ASN A 447 -9.95 23.96 -16.04
C ASN A 447 -9.45 23.01 -17.16
N HIS A 448 -8.44 22.21 -16.82
CA HIS A 448 -7.69 21.30 -17.70
C HIS A 448 -8.61 20.33 -18.47
N VAL A 449 -8.42 19.90 -19.74
CA VAL A 449 -7.59 20.24 -20.91
C VAL A 449 -8.27 19.56 -22.14
N SER A 450 -8.15 20.20 -23.32
CA SER A 450 -8.25 19.70 -24.72
C SER A 450 -9.42 18.81 -25.19
N SER A 451 -10.28 19.36 -26.06
CA SER A 451 -10.72 18.71 -27.33
C SER A 451 -11.75 19.49 -28.16
N LEU A 452 -12.21 20.67 -27.73
CA LEU A 452 -13.05 21.54 -28.56
C LEU A 452 -12.28 22.80 -28.98
N PRO A 453 -12.27 23.19 -30.27
CA PRO A 453 -11.72 24.46 -30.74
C PRO A 453 -12.72 25.57 -30.43
N LEU A 454 -12.93 25.86 -29.15
CA LEU A 454 -13.40 27.17 -28.74
C LEU A 454 -12.13 27.89 -28.35
N GLU A 455 -11.71 28.83 -29.21
CA GLU A 455 -10.67 29.81 -28.92
C GLU A 455 -10.74 30.18 -27.44
N GLY A 456 -9.59 30.13 -26.74
CA GLY A 456 -9.53 30.59 -25.35
C GLY A 456 -10.21 31.95 -25.19
N CYS A 457 -10.69 32.27 -23.98
CA CYS A 457 -11.48 33.46 -23.66
C CYS A 457 -11.38 34.54 -24.75
N GLY A 458 -12.40 34.59 -25.62
CA GLY A 458 -12.28 35.25 -26.94
C GLY A 458 -11.70 36.66 -26.87
N ASN A 459 -11.23 37.18 -27.99
CA ASN A 459 -10.46 38.45 -28.10
C ASN A 459 -11.11 39.70 -27.45
N GLN A 460 -12.33 39.59 -26.94
CA GLN A 460 -13.04 40.62 -26.19
C GLN A 460 -13.00 40.30 -24.68
N ARG A 461 -11.91 40.72 -24.02
CA ARG A 461 -11.81 40.73 -22.55
C ARG A 461 -12.80 41.77 -21.99
N PRO A 462 -13.72 41.39 -21.10
CA PRO A 462 -14.61 42.34 -20.43
C PRO A 462 -13.80 43.41 -19.67
N PRO A 463 -14.27 44.67 -19.62
CA PRO A 463 -13.54 45.74 -18.96
C PRO A 463 -13.48 45.51 -17.45
N GLU A 464 -12.28 45.71 -16.88
CA GLU A 464 -11.99 45.66 -15.44
C GLU A 464 -12.33 46.97 -14.73
N THR A 465 -12.59 48.02 -15.49
CA THR A 465 -12.85 49.37 -15.03
C THR A 465 -14.12 49.93 -15.67
N THR A 466 -14.93 50.63 -14.88
CA THR A 466 -16.07 51.40 -15.37
C THR A 466 -16.13 52.76 -14.69
N ALA A 467 -16.51 53.79 -15.43
CA ALA A 467 -16.61 55.15 -14.89
C ALA A 467 -17.77 55.25 -13.90
N CYS A 468 -17.53 55.94 -12.79
CA CYS A 468 -18.53 56.33 -11.81
C CYS A 468 -18.41 57.82 -11.52
N ASN A 469 -19.52 58.49 -11.21
CA ASN A 469 -19.51 59.88 -10.76
C ASN A 469 -20.24 59.94 -9.41
N ASN A 470 -19.53 60.34 -8.36
CA ASN A 470 -20.02 60.41 -7.00
C ASN A 470 -20.56 61.82 -6.62
N GLY A 471 -20.89 62.66 -7.61
CA GLY A 471 -21.44 64.00 -7.41
C GLY A 471 -20.37 65.08 -7.18
N PRO A 472 -20.73 66.38 -7.17
CA PRO A 472 -19.75 67.46 -7.06
C PRO A 472 -18.99 67.44 -5.72
N CYS A 473 -17.66 67.60 -5.78
CA CYS A 473 -16.79 67.67 -4.60
C CYS A 473 -16.97 68.99 -3.84
N GLU A 474 -17.98 69.10 -3.00
CA GLU A 474 -18.20 70.28 -2.18
C GLU A 474 -17.61 70.11 -0.76
N GLY A 475 -16.46 70.75 -0.53
CA GLY A 475 -16.10 71.40 0.73
C GLY A 475 -15.97 70.57 2.03
N LYS A 476 -15.73 69.26 1.98
CA LYS A 476 -15.55 68.44 3.19
C LYS A 476 -14.23 68.79 3.89
N VAL A 477 -14.32 69.15 5.18
CA VAL A 477 -13.17 69.36 6.08
C VAL A 477 -12.90 68.09 6.89
N GLU A 478 -11.64 67.77 7.13
CA GLU A 478 -11.20 66.57 7.85
C GLU A 478 -9.96 66.82 8.73
N TRP A 479 -9.80 66.04 9.80
CA TRP A 479 -8.59 66.05 10.63
C TRP A 479 -7.47 65.27 9.95
N PHE A 480 -6.38 65.94 9.62
CA PHE A 480 -5.16 65.33 9.12
C PHE A 480 -4.17 65.10 10.25
N THR A 481 -3.57 63.91 10.30
CA THR A 481 -2.56 63.54 11.30
C THR A 481 -1.21 63.31 10.64
N GLY A 482 -0.18 64.00 11.12
CA GLY A 482 1.21 63.77 10.70
C GLY A 482 1.76 62.43 11.23
N SER A 483 2.98 62.11 10.82
CA SER A 483 3.73 60.98 11.37
C SER A 483 4.06 61.19 12.85
N TRP A 484 4.05 60.10 13.63
CA TRP A 484 4.51 60.13 15.03
C TRP A 484 5.99 60.49 15.12
N SER A 485 6.34 61.30 16.13
CA SER A 485 7.71 61.62 16.49
C SER A 485 8.47 60.37 16.94
N GLN A 486 9.79 60.48 17.06
CA GLN A 486 10.56 59.48 17.81
C GLN A 486 10.04 59.38 19.24
N CYS A 487 10.16 58.18 19.83
CA CYS A 487 9.75 57.94 21.22
C CYS A 487 10.60 58.80 22.16
N SER A 488 9.99 59.37 23.20
CA SER A 488 10.68 60.25 24.16
C SER A 488 11.81 59.56 24.95
N VAL A 489 11.92 58.24 24.86
CA VAL A 489 12.92 57.42 25.54
C VAL A 489 13.55 56.44 24.53
N GLU A 490 14.77 55.99 24.79
CA GLU A 490 15.48 55.02 23.94
C GLU A 490 15.18 53.55 24.32
N CYS A 491 14.69 53.29 25.53
CA CYS A 491 14.23 51.97 25.99
C CYS A 491 13.12 52.13 27.05
N GLY A 492 12.32 51.08 27.27
CA GLY A 492 11.20 51.10 28.21
C GLY A 492 9.94 51.80 27.68
N THR A 493 9.17 52.44 28.57
CA THR A 493 7.91 53.10 28.22
C THR A 493 8.11 54.60 28.04
N GLY A 494 7.67 55.14 26.91
CA GLY A 494 7.74 56.57 26.59
C GLY A 494 6.47 57.09 25.93
N THR A 495 6.53 58.31 25.41
CA THR A 495 5.44 58.87 24.61
C THR A 495 5.94 59.40 23.27
N GLN A 496 5.08 59.32 22.25
CA GLN A 496 5.28 59.93 20.93
C GLN A 496 4.22 60.99 20.71
N GLN A 497 4.59 62.06 20.01
CA GLN A 497 3.69 63.16 19.66
C GLN A 497 3.53 63.25 18.15
N ARG A 498 2.40 63.76 17.67
CA ARG A 498 2.18 64.06 16.25
C ARG A 498 1.36 65.33 16.08
N ASP A 499 1.52 65.97 14.93
CA ASP A 499 0.68 67.10 14.55
C ASP A 499 -0.71 66.65 14.10
N VAL A 500 -1.74 67.38 14.56
CA VAL A 500 -3.14 67.16 14.17
C VAL A 500 -3.72 68.50 13.72
N ILE A 501 -3.91 68.64 12.41
CA ILE A 501 -4.35 69.88 11.75
C ILE A 501 -5.66 69.66 11.00
N CYS A 502 -6.51 70.68 10.93
CA CYS A 502 -7.77 70.62 10.18
C CYS A 502 -7.51 71.07 8.75
N ILE A 503 -7.90 70.25 7.77
CA ILE A 503 -7.69 70.55 6.34
C ILE A 503 -9.01 70.52 5.59
N LYS A 504 -9.12 71.35 4.55
CA LYS A 504 -10.25 71.43 3.62
C LYS A 504 -9.78 70.99 2.24
N LYS A 505 -10.45 70.00 1.66
CA LYS A 505 -10.13 69.52 0.31
C LYS A 505 -10.55 70.57 -0.73
N ALA A 506 -9.60 71.04 -1.52
CA ALA A 506 -9.82 71.95 -2.65
C ALA A 506 -9.46 71.25 -3.98
N ALA A 507 -9.84 71.85 -5.11
CA ALA A 507 -9.63 71.27 -6.43
C ALA A 507 -8.15 71.01 -6.77
N GLU A 508 -7.23 71.77 -6.17
CA GLU A 508 -5.77 71.63 -6.32
C GLU A 508 -5.08 71.44 -4.96
N GLY A 509 -5.50 70.41 -4.21
CA GLY A 509 -4.81 69.98 -2.98
C GLY A 509 -5.58 70.28 -1.70
N PHE A 510 -4.85 70.44 -0.60
CA PHE A 510 -5.42 70.56 0.75
C PHE A 510 -5.08 71.93 1.32
N ASN A 511 -6.11 72.65 1.80
CA ASN A 511 -5.93 73.92 2.49
C ASN A 511 -6.01 73.70 3.99
N VAL A 512 -4.99 74.13 4.74
CA VAL A 512 -5.05 74.11 6.21
C VAL A 512 -6.03 75.19 6.67
N VAL A 513 -7.11 74.77 7.32
CA VAL A 513 -8.17 75.65 7.84
C VAL A 513 -8.12 75.71 9.36
N LYS A 514 -8.88 76.64 9.95
CA LYS A 514 -8.89 76.82 11.41
C LYS A 514 -9.45 75.57 12.10
N PRO A 515 -8.94 75.17 13.28
CA PRO A 515 -9.39 73.98 14.01
C PRO A 515 -10.91 73.92 14.27
N ASN A 516 -11.57 75.09 14.35
CA ASN A 516 -13.01 75.18 14.60
C ASN A 516 -13.84 74.63 13.43
N GLU A 517 -13.33 74.61 12.19
CA GLU A 517 -14.07 74.05 11.06
C GLU A 517 -14.20 72.53 11.17
N CYS A 518 -13.26 71.83 11.82
CA CYS A 518 -13.36 70.38 12.09
C CYS A 518 -13.93 70.06 13.49
N SER A 519 -14.47 71.06 14.21
CA SER A 519 -14.90 70.89 15.62
C SER A 519 -16.05 69.90 15.81
N TYR A 520 -16.84 69.67 14.77
CA TYR A 520 -17.91 68.66 14.75
C TYR A 520 -17.41 67.23 14.48
N LEU A 521 -16.11 67.06 14.17
CA LEU A 521 -15.46 65.77 13.97
C LEU A 521 -14.59 65.43 15.19
N GLU A 522 -14.60 64.16 15.60
CA GLU A 522 -13.79 63.69 16.72
C GLU A 522 -12.30 63.93 16.43
N ARG A 523 -11.63 64.72 17.29
CA ARG A 523 -10.23 65.10 17.11
C ARG A 523 -9.32 63.92 17.50
N PRO A 524 -8.49 63.40 16.59
CA PRO A 524 -7.56 62.32 16.90
C PRO A 524 -6.54 62.70 17.99
N PRO A 525 -6.04 61.75 18.80
CA PRO A 525 -5.06 62.03 19.83
C PRO A 525 -3.73 62.50 19.20
N ASN A 526 -3.15 63.55 19.78
CA ASN A 526 -1.85 64.11 19.40
C ASN A 526 -0.69 63.49 20.21
N GLN A 527 -0.97 62.60 21.16
CA GLN A 527 0.00 61.90 21.98
C GLN A 527 -0.40 60.42 22.15
N GLN A 528 0.57 59.51 22.09
CA GLN A 528 0.37 58.09 22.38
C GLN A 528 1.54 57.52 23.18
N SER A 529 1.31 56.43 23.91
CA SER A 529 2.36 55.67 24.59
C SER A 529 3.13 54.79 23.60
N CYS A 530 4.46 54.79 23.71
CA CYS A 530 5.35 53.86 23.00
C CYS A 530 6.02 52.90 23.99
N HIS A 531 6.08 51.62 23.61
CA HIS A 531 6.75 50.57 24.38
C HIS A 531 7.94 50.04 23.58
N LEU A 532 9.15 50.46 23.98
CA LEU A 532 10.41 49.94 23.45
C LEU A 532 10.87 48.74 24.28
N LYS A 533 11.95 48.07 23.86
CA LYS A 533 12.54 46.95 24.62
C LYS A 533 12.81 47.38 26.06
N SER A 534 12.55 46.48 27.02
CA SER A 534 12.86 46.70 28.44
C SER A 534 14.31 47.15 28.58
N CYS A 535 14.54 48.19 29.38
CA CYS A 535 15.89 48.63 29.66
C CYS A 535 16.59 47.49 30.44
N GLY A 536 17.84 47.16 30.08
CA GLY A 536 18.61 46.16 30.82
C GLY A 536 19.17 46.77 32.11
N ALA A 537 19.66 45.92 33.02
CA ALA A 537 20.45 46.41 34.16
C ALA A 537 21.72 47.12 33.66
N LYS A 538 22.01 48.31 34.20
CA LYS A 538 23.16 49.14 33.81
C LYS A 538 24.02 49.51 35.02
N TRP A 539 25.31 49.75 34.78
CA TRP A 539 26.24 50.26 35.80
C TRP A 539 26.01 51.76 36.04
N PHE A 540 25.80 52.12 37.30
CA PHE A 540 25.74 53.49 37.78
C PHE A 540 26.94 53.76 38.68
N TYR A 541 27.46 54.98 38.65
CA TYR A 541 28.58 55.39 39.49
C TYR A 541 28.39 56.80 40.03
N THR A 542 29.00 57.07 41.19
CA THR A 542 29.04 58.42 41.77
C THR A 542 30.22 59.22 41.20
N ASP A 543 30.22 60.53 41.42
CA ASP A 543 31.43 61.32 41.22
C ASP A 543 32.57 60.82 42.10
N TRP A 544 33.81 61.09 41.67
CA TRP A 544 35.01 60.73 42.41
C TRP A 544 35.10 61.48 43.74
N SER A 545 35.58 60.79 44.77
CA SER A 545 35.94 61.41 46.04
C SER A 545 37.05 62.45 45.85
N THR A 546 37.23 63.31 46.85
CA THR A 546 38.45 64.11 46.96
C THR A 546 39.67 63.19 46.99
N CYS A 547 40.77 63.62 46.36
CA CYS A 547 42.00 62.84 46.34
C CYS A 547 42.56 62.69 47.76
N SER A 548 43.03 61.49 48.13
CA SER A 548 43.56 61.22 49.46
C SER A 548 44.81 62.04 49.82
N LYS A 549 45.51 62.57 48.82
CA LYS A 549 46.67 63.48 48.97
C LYS A 549 46.58 64.63 47.98
N SER A 550 47.09 65.80 48.34
CA SER A 550 47.09 67.01 47.48
C SER A 550 48.23 67.04 46.45
N CYS A 551 49.32 66.30 46.68
CA CYS A 551 50.46 66.13 45.76
C CYS A 551 51.25 64.85 46.10
N GLU A 552 52.25 64.51 45.28
CA GLU A 552 53.10 63.30 45.44
C GLU A 552 52.34 61.97 45.37
N GLY A 553 51.23 61.94 44.63
CA GLY A 553 50.47 60.74 44.30
C GLY A 553 49.57 60.23 45.43
N GLY A 554 48.26 60.40 45.25
CA GLY A 554 47.18 59.82 46.05
C GLY A 554 46.20 58.99 45.21
N PHE A 555 45.09 58.59 45.83
CA PHE A 555 44.01 57.86 45.18
C PHE A 555 42.66 58.50 45.52
N ARG A 556 41.73 58.43 44.57
CA ARG A 556 40.32 58.80 44.75
C ARG A 556 39.44 57.59 44.42
N ILE A 557 38.34 57.47 45.12
CA ILE A 557 37.41 56.35 45.01
C ILE A 557 36.03 56.85 44.60
N ARG A 558 35.25 56.02 43.91
CA ARG A 558 33.84 56.27 43.62
C ARG A 558 33.04 55.00 43.86
N GLU A 559 31.77 55.15 44.16
CA GLU A 559 30.89 54.00 44.32
C GLU A 559 30.34 53.58 42.94
N VAL A 560 30.32 52.27 42.67
CA VAL A 560 29.83 51.69 41.40
C VAL A 560 28.81 50.59 41.74
N ARG A 561 27.57 50.73 41.27
CA ARG A 561 26.47 49.78 41.52
C ARG A 561 25.77 49.39 40.21
N CYS A 562 25.45 48.11 40.05
CA CYS A 562 24.55 47.66 38.99
C CYS A 562 23.12 47.78 39.49
N LEU A 563 22.29 48.51 38.75
CA LEU A 563 20.88 48.75 39.09
C LEU A 563 19.98 48.28 37.94
N ALA A 564 18.86 47.66 38.29
CA ALA A 564 17.78 47.31 37.37
C ALA A 564 16.81 48.50 37.16
N ASP A 565 15.83 48.32 36.28
CA ASP A 565 14.85 49.36 35.89
C ASP A 565 14.05 49.96 37.06
N ASP A 566 13.89 49.23 38.17
CA ASP A 566 13.20 49.66 39.39
C ASP A 566 14.12 50.31 40.43
N MET A 567 15.36 50.64 40.04
CA MET A 567 16.43 51.16 40.91
C MET A 567 16.82 50.18 42.04
N SER A 568 16.44 48.90 41.94
CA SER A 568 16.91 47.86 42.82
C SER A 568 18.29 47.35 42.39
N HIS A 569 19.02 46.80 43.36
CA HIS A 569 20.31 46.18 43.08
C HIS A 569 20.15 44.95 42.18
N SER A 570 20.97 44.87 41.12
CA SER A 570 20.91 43.78 40.15
C SER A 570 22.30 43.21 39.88
N ASP A 571 22.39 41.91 39.60
CA ASP A 571 23.64 41.24 39.18
C ASP A 571 23.73 41.03 37.67
N LYS A 572 22.78 41.58 36.91
CA LYS A 572 22.60 41.33 35.46
C LYS A 572 23.45 42.23 34.56
N CYS A 573 24.31 43.09 35.13
CA CYS A 573 25.23 43.92 34.35
C CYS A 573 26.48 43.14 33.95
N ASP A 574 26.99 43.43 32.75
CA ASP A 574 28.24 42.83 32.25
C ASP A 574 29.45 43.31 33.06
N GLN A 575 30.21 42.38 33.63
CA GLN A 575 31.38 42.68 34.46
C GLN A 575 32.54 43.26 33.64
N GLU A 576 32.63 42.97 32.34
CA GLU A 576 33.68 43.56 31.48
C GLU A 576 33.48 45.07 31.26
N LEU A 577 32.25 45.54 31.44
CA LEU A 577 31.87 46.95 31.31
C LEU A 577 31.80 47.66 32.67
N LYS A 578 32.20 47.01 33.77
CA LYS A 578 32.19 47.61 35.11
C LYS A 578 33.19 48.78 35.16
N PRO A 579 32.73 50.01 35.45
CA PRO A 579 33.64 51.14 35.61
C PRO A 579 34.59 50.96 36.80
N GLU A 580 35.84 51.43 36.66
CA GLU A 580 36.84 51.41 37.74
C GLU A 580 36.34 52.17 38.97
N ASP A 581 36.48 51.60 40.17
CA ASP A 581 36.05 52.21 41.43
C ASP A 581 37.18 52.99 42.14
N THR A 582 38.42 52.88 41.65
CA THR A 582 39.60 53.56 42.22
C THR A 582 40.49 54.14 41.13
N GLU A 583 40.96 55.37 41.31
CA GLU A 583 41.85 56.06 40.36
C GLU A 583 42.99 56.79 41.09
N SER A 584 44.18 56.80 40.50
CA SER A 584 45.32 57.58 40.99
C SER A 584 45.14 59.06 40.65
N CYS A 585 45.46 59.94 41.60
CA CYS A 585 45.27 61.39 41.46
C CYS A 585 46.43 62.16 42.10
N ASN A 586 46.59 63.42 41.66
CA ASN A 586 47.60 64.35 42.17
C ASN A 586 49.04 63.80 42.13
N THR A 587 49.45 63.24 40.98
CA THR A 587 50.80 62.70 40.72
C THR A 587 51.85 63.77 40.46
N GLN A 588 51.53 65.04 40.71
CA GLN A 588 52.40 66.19 40.50
C GLN A 588 53.15 66.55 41.78
N ASP A 589 54.38 67.04 41.62
CA ASP A 589 55.21 67.55 42.71
C ASP A 589 54.65 68.88 43.22
N CYS A 590 54.55 69.04 44.54
CA CYS A 590 53.99 70.24 45.17
C CYS A 590 54.87 71.48 44.90
N MET A 591 54.35 72.49 44.20
CA MET A 591 54.99 73.82 44.07
C MET A 591 54.26 74.88 44.91
N PRO A 592 54.95 75.79 45.61
CA PRO A 592 54.32 76.87 46.38
C PRO A 592 53.86 78.03 45.48
N GLU A 593 52.64 78.53 45.69
CA GLU A 593 51.97 79.56 44.88
C GLU A 593 52.52 81.00 45.07
N ILE A 594 52.44 81.82 44.01
CA ILE A 594 52.74 83.27 44.07
C ILE A 594 51.67 84.11 43.34
N ASP A 595 50.99 84.91 44.16
CA ASP A 595 50.29 86.21 44.03
C ASP A 595 50.08 86.88 42.64
N GLU A 596 48.81 87.20 42.32
CA GLU A 596 48.30 87.78 41.05
C GLU A 596 48.60 89.28 40.83
N ASN A 597 49.23 89.96 41.80
CA ASN A 597 49.31 91.42 41.78
C ASN A 597 50.53 92.02 41.04
N CYS A 598 51.30 91.20 40.32
CA CYS A 598 52.51 91.64 39.62
C CYS A 598 52.64 91.01 38.23
N LYS A 599 52.19 91.74 37.21
CA LYS A 599 52.23 91.34 35.79
C LYS A 599 53.03 92.35 34.96
N ASP A 600 53.77 91.85 33.97
CA ASP A 600 54.52 92.71 33.05
C ASP A 600 53.58 93.49 32.13
N LYS A 601 53.86 94.80 31.98
CA LYS A 601 53.04 95.74 31.21
C LYS A 601 53.39 95.77 29.71
N TYR A 602 54.58 95.29 29.35
CA TYR A 602 55.06 95.22 27.96
C TYR A 602 55.64 93.83 27.65
N TYR A 603 55.52 93.38 26.40
CA TYR A 603 55.91 92.02 26.00
C TYR A 603 57.44 91.82 25.89
N ASN A 604 58.19 92.90 25.69
CA ASN A 604 59.65 92.94 25.55
C ASN A 604 60.38 93.16 26.90
N CYS A 605 59.70 92.89 28.02
CA CYS A 605 60.26 93.00 29.37
C CYS A 605 61.43 92.03 29.66
N ASN A 606 61.59 90.98 28.87
CA ASN A 606 62.76 90.10 28.88
C ASN A 606 64.06 90.83 28.44
N VAL A 607 63.98 91.77 27.50
CA VAL A 607 65.13 92.56 27.04
C VAL A 607 65.61 93.51 28.14
N VAL A 608 64.67 94.04 28.94
CA VAL A 608 64.94 94.91 30.10
C VAL A 608 65.75 94.17 31.17
N VAL A 609 65.44 92.88 31.41
CA VAL A 609 66.22 92.00 32.30
C VAL A 609 67.62 91.74 31.73
N GLN A 610 67.73 91.40 30.44
CA GLN A 610 69.03 91.11 29.79
C GLN A 610 69.95 92.34 29.77
N ALA A 611 69.41 93.54 29.60
CA ALA A 611 70.14 94.81 29.64
C ALA A 611 70.41 95.32 31.08
N ARG A 612 70.03 94.57 32.12
CA ARG A 612 70.19 94.91 33.55
C ARG A 612 69.54 96.24 33.97
N LEU A 613 68.45 96.62 33.31
CA LEU A 613 67.76 97.89 33.53
C LEU A 613 66.73 97.83 34.68
N CYS A 614 66.51 96.67 35.30
CA CYS A 614 65.61 96.47 36.45
C CYS A 614 66.00 97.25 37.73
N VAL A 615 67.15 97.93 37.74
CA VAL A 615 67.59 98.80 38.84
C VAL A 615 66.80 100.11 38.87
N TYR A 616 66.31 100.58 37.72
CA TYR A 616 65.54 101.81 37.62
C TYR A 616 64.07 101.57 37.95
N ALA A 617 63.48 102.45 38.77
CA ALA A 617 62.12 102.32 39.31
C ALA A 617 61.03 102.19 38.23
N TYR A 618 61.20 102.88 37.09
CA TYR A 618 60.29 102.80 35.95
C TYR A 618 60.22 101.38 35.37
N TYR A 619 61.36 100.73 35.15
CA TYR A 619 61.41 99.36 34.61
C TYR A 619 60.98 98.31 35.65
N LYS A 620 61.25 98.54 36.93
CA LYS A 620 60.83 97.66 38.02
C LYS A 620 59.31 97.56 38.19
N THR A 621 58.58 98.60 37.82
CA THR A 621 57.12 98.64 37.85
C THR A 621 56.49 98.25 36.51
N ALA A 622 57.05 98.70 35.39
CA ALA A 622 56.56 98.34 34.06
C ALA A 622 56.81 96.86 33.69
N CYS A 623 57.90 96.27 34.17
CA CYS A 623 58.29 94.88 33.95
C CYS A 623 58.37 94.11 35.29
N CYS A 624 57.29 94.21 36.07
CA CYS A 624 57.21 93.71 37.43
C CYS A 624 57.53 92.20 37.55
N ALA A 625 56.84 91.35 36.78
CA ALA A 625 56.99 89.90 36.86
C ALA A 625 58.37 89.43 36.38
N SER A 626 58.87 90.01 35.29
CA SER A 626 60.18 89.70 34.72
C SER A 626 61.34 90.12 35.63
N CYS A 627 61.27 91.31 36.22
CA CYS A 627 62.30 91.79 37.15
C CYS A 627 62.28 91.04 38.51
N LEU A 628 61.10 90.64 39.00
CA LEU A 628 60.98 89.80 40.21
C LEU A 628 61.50 88.37 39.99
N ARG A 629 61.22 87.75 38.84
CA ARG A 629 61.77 86.43 38.47
C ARG A 629 63.29 86.47 38.27
N ALA A 630 63.85 87.57 37.78
CA ALA A 630 65.31 87.73 37.66
C ALA A 630 65.97 87.90 39.03
N ALA A 631 65.33 88.63 39.94
CA ALA A 631 65.80 88.82 41.31
C ALA A 631 65.77 87.50 42.12
N SER A 632 64.73 86.66 41.97
CA SER A 632 64.65 85.36 42.64
C SER A 632 65.66 84.33 42.14
N ARG A 633 66.15 84.47 40.89
CA ARG A 633 67.22 83.61 40.35
C ARG A 633 68.61 83.95 40.88
N GLN A 634 68.88 85.22 41.21
CA GLN A 634 70.20 85.63 41.75
C GLN A 634 70.37 85.32 43.23
N SER A 635 69.27 85.26 44.00
CA SER A 635 69.30 84.86 45.42
C SER A 635 69.50 83.36 45.64
N GLY A 636 69.56 82.53 44.59
CA GLY A 636 69.79 81.09 44.67
C GLY A 636 71.25 80.61 44.54
N PHE A 637 72.23 81.51 44.34
CA PHE A 637 73.64 81.12 44.10
C PHE A 637 74.59 81.34 45.29
N LEU A 638 74.07 81.23 46.53
CA LEU A 638 74.87 81.10 47.75
C LEU A 638 74.14 80.20 48.75
N GLY A 639 74.45 78.89 48.76
CA GLY A 639 73.99 78.00 49.83
C GLY A 639 73.74 76.52 49.51
N ARG A 640 74.69 75.82 48.88
CA ARG A 640 74.88 74.37 49.10
C ARG A 640 76.39 74.07 49.15
N ARG A 641 76.92 74.03 50.36
CA ARG A 641 77.67 72.85 50.81
C ARG A 641 76.67 71.92 51.47
#